data_AF-A0A1T4ZMC4-F1
#
_entry.id   AF-A0A1T4ZMC4-F1
#
_cell.length_a   1.000
_cell.length_b   1.000
_cell.length_c   1.000
_cell.angle_alpha   90.00
_cell.angle_beta   90.00
_cell.angle_gamma   90.00
#
_symmetry.space_group_name_H-M   'P 1'
#
loop_
_entity.id
_entity.type
_entity.pdbx_description
1 polymer ?
#
loop_
_entity_poly.entity_id
_entity_poly.type
_entity_poly.pdbx_seq_one_letter_code
_entity_poly.pdbx_strand_id
1 'polypeptide(L)'
;MELIYHTGSDMKQPEVLSPFPIPYSLFPIPHSPFPISMTLYKVGGSLENHDPTYVMRSSDQHLYHALKAGQFCYVFNSRQMGKSSLMVRTKYQLEAEGYACTVIDMTLIGSQDTTPLQWYKGIVMDLLRGFGCFDKLNLKIWWQEQEGISLLQKLSEFLEILLVQQFPEQNLCIFIDEIDSILSLNFPTDDFFALIRACYNQRAINPAYKRLTFALFGVATPSDLIADKNRTPFNIGTAINLSGFTLTEAAPLVQGLTGIFEQPEAMLREILAWTNGQPFLTQKLLRLLVLNRQLKNDLIAQNSPILWIKKIVRSQIIEKWESQDEPEHLRTIRDRLLHNSQHTGRLLGIYQSILQEIKIEIDDSPEQVELLLSGLVLKDQGFLKVKNLIYKEVFNLVWVQQQLAKIRPYSQTFEAWITSNQKDESRLLRGQALKDAQIWFQGKSLSDLDYQFLAASVESDRKGVQLILEAERAKAIEAKLAEEKQRLLQEQKTAKLQRLFLGAMSIAFLIASGLGLFAFKQYREARVSEIKALTSSSESLLGANRQLDAMIAAIKAKRKLESLGNVDHQTTKNVETVLNQAVYGSYEFNRLNGHKDSVMAVAISPDLQLIATGGEDQTVRIWKPDGSILHILKHSGAVWRVVFNPDSNLIVSASLDGSVKLWRVDGTLIKSFQAHKLPVWGVAFSPDGQLIASSGGDAKVKLWTLDGRLLKTFIGHQNFVRSVAFSPDGQMIASGGADNTIKLWSVDGRLLKTLEGHQKNVWHLSFCPSKNLLISASQDLTAKIWKLDGTLVKTITNDRPFFGIYCQDKQIVTIDEENIIKTWKFDGTLIQELTQFRSFIGYVAISSNGLIEISANNEGVIKLWHLNNNLLKPLTGHQNTVWDVATSRDGQLIASTSVDQTLKLWRSDGTLLQTLKDQGSPVFRSVVFSQDSQILVTGSLNQKLQLWDIRNPETSEIKLLKTLVGHQAPINGLAISPDGKMIASGDHKSIKLWNFDGKLLHSFPAHNEIIWKLAFSNDGQFIASASADRTAKIWTREGQLVATLPHNSSVWGVAFSPQNDFVVTSSRDDTLKFWQLDGKLIRSISGEGKGFNRLAISPDGQTIATAGVDTNVKLWSATGDLLATLPGHQRMVFSVAFTADGNSLVSGSDDQTLIIWNLKNIRTLNQLNYACNWVRDYLRTNIEVEESDRSLCQ
;
A
#
# COMPACT_ATOMS: atom_id res chain seq x y z
N MET A 1 -10.58 10.18 -16.98
CA MET A 1 -11.76 9.86 -17.81
C MET A 1 -11.77 10.78 -19.03
N GLU A 2 -10.83 10.57 -19.96
CA GLU A 2 -10.64 11.44 -21.15
C GLU A 2 -10.79 10.70 -22.48
N LEU A 3 -11.49 9.57 -22.48
CA LEU A 3 -11.81 8.81 -23.70
C LEU A 3 -13.31 8.54 -23.72
N ILE A 4 -14.03 9.40 -24.44
CA ILE A 4 -15.26 9.20 -25.25
C ILE A 4 -15.80 10.62 -25.51
N TYR A 5 -15.25 11.33 -26.50
CA TYR A 5 -15.91 12.48 -27.15
C TYR A 5 -15.26 12.69 -28.52
N HIS A 6 -15.78 12.06 -29.56
CA HIS A 6 -15.76 12.61 -30.92
C HIS A 6 -16.71 11.86 -31.87
N THR A 7 -17.90 12.42 -32.04
CA THR A 7 -18.74 12.37 -33.25
C THR A 7 -19.65 13.61 -33.13
N GLY A 8 -19.67 14.63 -33.99
CA GLY A 8 -19.54 14.63 -35.44
C GLY A 8 -20.89 15.08 -36.02
N SER A 9 -21.05 16.38 -36.32
CA SER A 9 -22.16 16.91 -37.11
C SER A 9 -21.60 17.45 -38.42
N ASP A 10 -21.82 16.74 -39.53
CA ASP A 10 -22.62 17.26 -40.64
C ASP A 10 -22.74 16.26 -41.80
N MET A 11 -23.94 16.30 -42.38
CA MET A 11 -24.49 15.42 -43.41
C MET A 11 -23.79 15.50 -44.78
N LYS A 12 -23.73 14.36 -45.48
CA LYS A 12 -24.45 14.10 -46.76
C LYS A 12 -24.27 12.65 -47.25
N GLN A 13 -25.38 12.06 -47.72
CA GLN A 13 -25.50 10.72 -48.35
C GLN A 13 -25.03 10.72 -49.84
N PRO A 14 -25.26 9.65 -50.64
CA PRO A 14 -24.61 8.32 -50.65
C PRO A 14 -24.09 7.96 -52.08
N GLU A 15 -23.30 6.89 -52.27
CA GLU A 15 -23.39 6.05 -53.48
C GLU A 15 -22.58 4.74 -53.39
N VAL A 16 -23.03 3.77 -54.17
CA VAL A 16 -22.79 2.32 -54.11
C VAL A 16 -21.66 1.90 -55.07
N LEU A 17 -20.91 0.84 -54.71
CA LEU A 17 -20.39 -0.27 -55.55
C LEU A 17 -18.91 -0.63 -55.26
N SER A 18 -18.71 -1.88 -54.83
CA SER A 18 -17.49 -2.70 -55.01
C SER A 18 -17.38 -3.18 -56.48
N PRO A 19 -16.34 -3.94 -56.94
CA PRO A 19 -15.08 -4.41 -56.31
C PRO A 19 -13.77 -4.30 -57.16
N PHE A 20 -12.59 -4.16 -56.51
CA PHE A 20 -11.20 -4.59 -56.89
C PHE A 20 -10.63 -4.29 -58.31
N PRO A 21 -9.32 -4.49 -58.63
CA PRO A 21 -8.03 -4.44 -57.89
C PRO A 21 -6.93 -3.59 -58.63
N ILE A 22 -5.64 -3.80 -58.27
CA ILE A 22 -4.37 -3.53 -59.03
C ILE A 22 -3.70 -2.15 -58.74
N PRO A 23 -2.38 -1.92 -59.00
CA PRO A 23 -1.12 -2.44 -58.40
C PRO A 23 -0.22 -1.33 -57.79
N TYR A 24 0.91 -1.76 -57.21
CA TYR A 24 2.10 -0.94 -56.92
C TYR A 24 2.69 -0.21 -58.15
N SER A 25 2.94 1.10 -58.05
CA SER A 25 4.14 1.76 -58.60
C SER A 25 4.38 3.20 -58.08
N LEU A 26 5.54 3.36 -57.44
CA LEU A 26 6.55 4.46 -57.45
C LEU A 26 6.18 5.97 -57.60
N PHE A 27 6.86 6.74 -56.72
CA PHE A 27 7.19 8.20 -56.68
C PHE A 27 6.24 9.13 -55.89
N PRO A 28 6.74 10.28 -55.38
CA PRO A 28 7.83 10.52 -54.45
C PRO A 28 7.32 11.19 -53.16
N ILE A 29 8.02 11.02 -52.03
CA ILE A 29 7.67 11.70 -50.77
C ILE A 29 7.91 13.21 -50.93
N PRO A 30 6.95 14.10 -50.62
CA PRO A 30 7.19 15.53 -50.61
C PRO A 30 7.99 15.92 -49.37
N HIS A 31 9.08 16.67 -49.60
CA HIS A 31 9.80 17.39 -48.57
C HIS A 31 8.87 18.40 -47.88
N SER A 32 8.51 18.13 -46.63
CA SER A 32 8.06 19.12 -45.66
C SER A 32 9.01 19.09 -44.46
N PRO A 33 9.58 20.21 -43.98
CA PRO A 33 10.42 20.22 -42.81
C PRO A 33 9.52 20.18 -41.57
N PHE A 34 9.15 18.98 -41.11
CA PHE A 34 8.60 18.85 -39.78
C PHE A 34 9.70 19.13 -38.75
N PRO A 35 9.43 19.87 -37.66
CA PRO A 35 10.36 19.95 -36.55
C PRO A 35 10.56 18.54 -35.99
N ILE A 36 11.80 18.05 -36.01
CA ILE A 36 12.20 16.74 -35.49
C ILE A 36 11.74 16.64 -34.03
N SER A 37 10.68 15.87 -33.79
CA SER A 37 10.12 15.65 -32.45
C SER A 37 11.15 14.95 -31.56
N MET A 38 11.24 15.37 -30.29
CA MET A 38 12.11 14.82 -29.24
C MET A 38 11.80 13.34 -28.87
N THR A 39 10.95 12.67 -29.65
CA THR A 39 10.37 11.34 -29.38
C THR A 39 10.77 10.26 -30.39
N LEU A 40 11.70 10.54 -31.31
CA LEU A 40 12.01 9.63 -32.42
C LEU A 40 12.59 8.27 -31.97
N TYR A 41 13.58 8.27 -31.07
CA TYR A 41 14.22 7.04 -30.57
C TYR A 41 13.55 6.54 -29.30
N LYS A 42 13.05 5.30 -29.33
CA LYS A 42 12.38 4.64 -28.20
C LYS A 42 13.38 3.78 -27.42
N VAL A 43 13.56 4.09 -26.14
CA VAL A 43 14.50 3.41 -25.24
C VAL A 43 13.71 2.56 -24.26
N GLY A 44 13.77 1.24 -24.42
CA GLY A 44 12.96 0.28 -23.67
C GLY A 44 11.55 0.08 -24.26
N GLY A 45 10.88 -0.99 -23.82
CA GLY A 45 9.55 -1.39 -24.31
C GLY A 45 9.55 -2.02 -25.71
N SER A 46 8.37 -2.50 -26.13
CA SER A 46 8.15 -3.08 -27.45
C SER A 46 7.87 -2.00 -28.49
N LEU A 47 8.43 -2.17 -29.68
CA LEU A 47 8.12 -1.30 -30.83
C LEU A 47 6.88 -1.81 -31.56
N GLU A 48 6.10 -0.87 -32.11
CA GLU A 48 4.97 -1.19 -32.98
C GLU A 48 5.46 -1.74 -34.32
N ASN A 49 4.59 -2.47 -35.03
CA ASN A 49 4.96 -3.18 -36.26
C ASN A 49 5.55 -2.26 -37.36
N HIS A 50 5.05 -1.03 -37.48
CA HIS A 50 5.48 -0.05 -38.48
C HIS A 50 6.37 1.07 -37.90
N ASP A 51 6.96 0.86 -36.72
CA ASP A 51 7.82 1.88 -36.11
C ASP A 51 9.05 2.15 -36.99
N PRO A 52 9.33 3.42 -37.37
CA PRO A 52 10.42 3.76 -38.28
C PRO A 52 11.80 3.46 -37.69
N THR A 53 11.90 3.23 -36.37
CA THR A 53 13.15 2.89 -35.69
C THR A 53 13.34 1.39 -35.47
N TYR A 54 12.43 0.55 -35.96
CA TYR A 54 12.60 -0.90 -35.92
C TYR A 54 13.71 -1.34 -36.89
N VAL A 55 14.72 -2.03 -36.35
CA VAL A 55 15.82 -2.60 -37.14
C VAL A 55 15.54 -4.08 -37.39
N MET A 56 15.30 -4.42 -38.65
CA MET A 56 15.10 -5.81 -39.07
C MET A 56 16.43 -6.55 -39.11
N ARG A 57 16.53 -7.67 -38.40
CA ARG A 57 17.72 -8.52 -38.35
C ARG A 57 17.52 -9.81 -39.15
N SER A 58 18.61 -10.50 -39.44
CA SER A 58 18.55 -11.88 -39.96
C SER A 58 17.68 -12.83 -39.11
N SER A 59 17.70 -12.66 -37.78
CA SER A 59 16.88 -13.45 -36.85
C SER A 59 15.38 -13.26 -37.03
N ASP A 60 14.94 -12.10 -37.56
CA ASP A 60 13.53 -11.82 -37.84
C ASP A 60 12.99 -12.76 -38.92
N GLN A 61 13.74 -12.86 -40.02
CA GLN A 61 13.40 -13.77 -41.12
C GLN A 61 13.50 -15.22 -40.67
N HIS A 62 14.52 -15.56 -39.89
CA HIS A 62 14.70 -16.92 -39.39
C HIS A 62 13.53 -17.37 -38.50
N LEU A 63 13.13 -16.56 -37.50
CA LEU A 63 11.98 -16.88 -36.65
C LEU A 63 10.70 -17.01 -37.49
N TYR A 64 10.46 -16.05 -38.38
CA TYR A 64 9.29 -16.04 -39.25
C TYR A 64 9.17 -17.31 -40.10
N HIS A 65 10.24 -17.67 -40.81
CA HIS A 65 10.25 -18.86 -41.66
C HIS A 65 10.18 -20.16 -40.85
N ALA A 66 10.82 -20.23 -39.67
CA ALA A 66 10.75 -21.39 -38.79
C ALA A 66 9.32 -21.63 -38.28
N LEU A 67 8.64 -20.59 -37.80
CA LEU A 67 7.25 -20.68 -37.34
C LEU A 67 6.29 -21.01 -38.49
N LYS A 68 6.51 -20.45 -39.68
CA LYS A 68 5.74 -20.78 -40.90
C LYS A 68 5.95 -22.22 -41.36
N ALA A 69 7.13 -22.79 -41.14
CA ALA A 69 7.39 -24.21 -41.35
C ALA A 69 6.80 -25.11 -40.24
N GLY A 70 6.08 -24.53 -39.28
CA GLY A 70 5.48 -25.22 -38.14
C GLY A 70 6.51 -25.63 -37.09
N GLN A 71 7.74 -25.13 -37.11
CA GLN A 71 8.74 -25.50 -36.10
C GLN A 71 8.43 -24.81 -34.77
N PHE A 72 8.56 -25.53 -33.66
CA PHE A 72 8.59 -24.87 -32.34
C PHE A 72 9.86 -24.04 -32.26
N CYS A 73 9.82 -22.86 -31.64
CA CYS A 73 10.97 -21.99 -31.52
C CYS A 73 11.15 -21.49 -30.10
N TYR A 74 12.39 -21.17 -29.72
CA TYR A 74 12.67 -20.41 -28.51
C TYR A 74 13.70 -19.30 -28.78
N VAL A 75 13.42 -18.13 -28.22
CA VAL A 75 14.22 -16.90 -28.32
C VAL A 75 14.72 -16.53 -26.93
N PHE A 76 15.68 -17.32 -26.46
CA PHE A 76 16.27 -17.17 -25.14
C PHE A 76 17.52 -16.30 -25.23
N ASN A 77 17.46 -15.11 -24.64
CA ASN A 77 18.55 -14.15 -24.71
C ASN A 77 18.49 -13.19 -23.52
N SER A 78 19.61 -12.54 -23.23
CA SER A 78 19.73 -11.44 -22.26
C SER A 78 18.63 -10.36 -22.39
N ARG A 79 18.36 -9.64 -21.30
CA ARG A 79 17.42 -8.50 -21.29
C ARG A 79 17.83 -7.44 -22.32
N GLN A 80 16.86 -6.66 -22.79
CA GLN A 80 17.09 -5.50 -23.66
C GLN A 80 17.69 -5.81 -25.06
N MET A 81 17.35 -6.98 -25.63
CA MET A 81 17.75 -7.41 -26.98
C MET A 81 16.64 -7.31 -28.05
N GLY A 82 15.51 -6.65 -27.72
CA GLY A 82 14.38 -6.47 -28.64
C GLY A 82 13.59 -7.75 -28.92
N LYS A 83 13.44 -8.61 -27.91
CA LYS A 83 12.67 -9.87 -28.00
C LYS A 83 11.18 -9.62 -28.27
N SER A 84 10.56 -8.79 -27.43
CA SER A 84 9.12 -8.51 -27.54
C SER A 84 8.78 -7.74 -28.82
N SER A 85 9.62 -6.82 -29.29
CA SER A 85 9.44 -6.18 -30.61
C SER A 85 9.50 -7.19 -31.78
N LEU A 86 10.42 -8.16 -31.70
CA LEU A 86 10.50 -9.25 -32.69
C LEU A 86 9.22 -10.11 -32.65
N MET A 87 8.76 -10.49 -31.45
CA MET A 87 7.52 -11.24 -31.27
C MET A 87 6.31 -10.53 -31.90
N VAL A 88 6.12 -9.23 -31.59
CA VAL A 88 5.00 -8.42 -32.11
C VAL A 88 5.01 -8.39 -33.63
N ARG A 89 6.17 -8.16 -34.25
CA ARG A 89 6.31 -8.08 -35.71
C ARG A 89 6.06 -9.43 -36.37
N THR A 90 6.63 -10.51 -35.84
CA THR A 90 6.44 -11.86 -36.37
C THR A 90 4.99 -12.30 -36.25
N LYS A 91 4.33 -12.01 -35.12
CA LYS A 91 2.89 -12.25 -34.93
C LYS A 91 2.08 -11.54 -36.02
N TYR A 92 2.30 -10.25 -36.22
CA TYR A 92 1.58 -9.47 -37.24
C TYR A 92 1.77 -10.05 -38.65
N GLN A 93 2.99 -10.46 -39.00
CA GLN A 93 3.26 -11.06 -40.32
C GLN A 93 2.52 -12.39 -40.52
N LEU A 94 2.46 -13.25 -39.49
CA LEU A 94 1.74 -14.51 -39.56
C LEU A 94 0.22 -14.29 -39.64
N GLU A 95 -0.32 -13.34 -38.87
CA GLU A 95 -1.74 -12.98 -38.92
C GLU A 95 -2.15 -12.43 -40.30
N ALA A 96 -1.29 -11.63 -40.94
CA ALA A 96 -1.50 -11.14 -42.30
C ALA A 96 -1.54 -12.27 -43.35
N GLU A 97 -0.95 -13.42 -43.07
CA GLU A 97 -1.01 -14.63 -43.90
C GLU A 97 -2.11 -15.62 -43.45
N GLY A 98 -2.99 -15.23 -42.53
CA GLY A 98 -4.15 -16.02 -42.11
C GLY A 98 -3.90 -17.02 -40.98
N TYR A 99 -2.78 -16.91 -40.27
CA TYR A 99 -2.58 -17.64 -39.01
C TYR A 99 -3.44 -17.02 -37.90
N ALA A 100 -3.94 -17.84 -36.99
CA ALA A 100 -4.47 -17.35 -35.72
C ALA A 100 -3.33 -17.33 -34.69
N CYS A 101 -3.09 -16.19 -34.05
CA CYS A 101 -1.97 -16.02 -33.14
C CYS A 101 -2.40 -15.44 -31.80
N THR A 102 -1.80 -15.92 -30.72
CA THR A 102 -2.00 -15.39 -29.37
C THR A 102 -0.68 -15.20 -28.64
N VAL A 103 -0.65 -14.31 -27.65
CA VAL A 103 0.48 -14.11 -26.75
C VAL A 103 0.02 -14.40 -25.33
N ILE A 104 0.74 -15.26 -24.63
CA ILE A 104 0.63 -15.47 -23.19
C ILE A 104 1.79 -14.75 -22.54
N ASP A 105 1.50 -13.76 -21.71
CA ASP A 105 2.52 -13.08 -20.90
C ASP A 105 2.54 -13.71 -19.50
N MET A 106 3.63 -14.41 -19.19
CA MET A 106 3.76 -15.13 -17.92
C MET A 106 3.82 -14.19 -16.70
N THR A 107 4.11 -12.90 -16.88
CA THR A 107 4.09 -11.92 -15.79
C THR A 107 2.67 -11.54 -15.38
N LEU A 108 1.72 -11.49 -16.32
CA LEU A 108 0.32 -11.09 -16.07
C LEU A 108 -0.48 -12.15 -15.30
N ILE A 109 -0.05 -13.41 -15.36
CA ILE A 109 -0.67 -14.52 -14.64
C ILE A 109 -0.29 -14.50 -13.14
N GLY A 110 0.84 -13.87 -12.79
CA GLY A 110 1.36 -13.75 -11.43
C GLY A 110 2.50 -14.73 -11.12
N SER A 111 3.44 -14.30 -10.28
CA SER A 111 4.73 -14.98 -10.10
C SER A 111 5.15 -15.28 -8.65
N GLN A 112 4.64 -14.55 -7.64
CA GLN A 112 5.04 -14.72 -6.23
C GLN A 112 3.97 -15.36 -5.33
N ASP A 113 2.67 -15.03 -5.53
CA ASP A 113 1.56 -15.49 -4.67
C ASP A 113 0.50 -16.33 -5.44
N THR A 114 0.84 -16.83 -6.62
CA THR A 114 -0.10 -17.56 -7.50
C THR A 114 -0.14 -19.05 -7.16
N THR A 115 -1.34 -19.62 -7.03
CA THR A 115 -1.51 -21.07 -6.85
C THR A 115 -1.45 -21.82 -8.19
N PRO A 116 -1.12 -23.14 -8.23
CA PRO A 116 -1.15 -23.91 -9.47
C PRO A 116 -2.50 -23.81 -10.22
N LEU A 117 -3.61 -23.86 -9.48
CA LEU A 117 -4.95 -23.73 -10.05
C LEU A 117 -5.16 -22.38 -10.74
N GLN A 118 -4.80 -21.28 -10.07
CA GLN A 118 -4.90 -19.94 -10.65
C GLN A 118 -4.00 -19.79 -11.88
N TRP A 119 -2.79 -20.36 -11.83
CA TRP A 119 -1.82 -20.29 -12.92
C TRP A 119 -2.31 -21.01 -14.19
N TYR A 120 -2.71 -22.28 -14.07
CA TYR A 120 -3.25 -23.04 -15.21
C TYR A 120 -4.57 -22.44 -15.74
N LYS A 121 -5.43 -21.92 -14.86
CA LYS A 121 -6.66 -21.22 -15.27
C LYS A 121 -6.35 -19.89 -15.98
N GLY A 122 -5.31 -19.19 -15.55
CA GLY A 122 -4.79 -17.97 -16.20
C GLY A 122 -4.31 -18.25 -17.62
N ILE A 123 -3.52 -19.31 -17.82
CA ILE A 123 -3.09 -19.75 -19.16
C ILE A 123 -4.30 -20.00 -20.08
N VAL A 124 -5.30 -20.75 -19.61
CA VAL A 124 -6.50 -21.04 -20.40
C VAL A 124 -7.31 -19.77 -20.69
N MET A 125 -7.41 -18.84 -19.73
CA MET A 125 -8.05 -17.54 -19.93
C MET A 125 -7.35 -16.70 -20.99
N ASP A 126 -6.02 -16.63 -20.98
CA ASP A 126 -5.26 -15.87 -21.97
C ASP A 126 -5.32 -16.50 -23.37
N LEU A 127 -5.34 -17.83 -23.46
CA LEU A 127 -5.60 -18.53 -24.71
C LEU A 127 -7.00 -18.23 -25.24
N LEU A 128 -8.05 -18.30 -24.40
CA LEU A 128 -9.41 -17.94 -24.79
C LEU A 128 -9.52 -16.49 -25.27
N ARG A 129 -8.87 -15.58 -24.54
CA ARG A 129 -8.84 -14.15 -24.87
C ARG A 129 -8.17 -13.91 -26.20
N GLY A 130 -6.94 -14.39 -26.36
CA GLY A 130 -6.14 -14.04 -27.53
C GLY A 130 -6.58 -14.72 -28.81
N PHE A 131 -7.26 -15.87 -28.73
CA PHE A 131 -7.94 -16.47 -29.89
C PHE A 131 -9.40 -16.00 -30.06
N GLY A 132 -9.90 -15.07 -29.25
CA GLY A 132 -11.26 -14.53 -29.38
C GLY A 132 -12.37 -15.58 -29.18
N CYS A 133 -12.14 -16.56 -28.30
CA CYS A 133 -13.05 -17.69 -28.08
C CYS A 133 -13.90 -17.58 -26.80
N PHE A 134 -13.95 -16.41 -26.16
CA PHE A 134 -14.70 -16.19 -24.92
C PHE A 134 -16.19 -16.54 -25.02
N ASP A 135 -16.83 -16.22 -26.14
CA ASP A 135 -18.27 -16.47 -26.32
C ASP A 135 -18.60 -17.94 -26.61
N LYS A 136 -17.59 -18.75 -26.89
CA LYS A 136 -17.75 -20.15 -27.31
C LYS A 136 -17.58 -21.14 -26.16
N LEU A 137 -16.94 -20.72 -25.07
CA LEU A 137 -16.73 -21.56 -23.89
C LEU A 137 -17.03 -20.78 -22.62
N ASN A 138 -18.04 -21.22 -21.88
CA ASN A 138 -18.23 -20.75 -20.52
C ASN A 138 -17.18 -21.41 -19.62
N LEU A 139 -16.02 -20.75 -19.47
CA LEU A 139 -14.89 -21.32 -18.72
C LEU A 139 -15.28 -21.71 -17.29
N LYS A 140 -16.19 -20.97 -16.63
CA LYS A 140 -16.62 -21.31 -15.28
C LYS A 140 -17.30 -22.68 -15.24
N ILE A 141 -18.22 -22.93 -16.17
CA ILE A 141 -18.96 -24.20 -16.27
C ILE A 141 -18.00 -25.32 -16.69
N TRP A 142 -17.25 -25.13 -17.78
CA TRP A 142 -16.34 -26.15 -18.30
C TRP A 142 -15.27 -26.55 -17.27
N TRP A 143 -14.72 -25.60 -16.51
CA TRP A 143 -13.71 -25.90 -15.50
C TRP A 143 -14.27 -26.70 -14.31
N GLN A 144 -15.53 -26.45 -13.94
CA GLN A 144 -16.27 -27.16 -12.89
C GLN A 144 -16.67 -28.58 -13.32
N GLU A 145 -17.11 -28.76 -14.56
CA GLU A 145 -17.45 -30.08 -15.10
C GLU A 145 -16.24 -31.03 -15.14
N GLN A 146 -15.04 -30.48 -15.20
CA GLN A 146 -13.78 -31.23 -15.26
C GLN A 146 -13.10 -31.42 -13.89
N GLU A 147 -13.79 -31.21 -12.75
CA GLU A 147 -13.18 -31.24 -11.40
C GLU A 147 -12.43 -32.55 -11.07
N GLY A 148 -12.77 -33.66 -11.71
CA GLY A 148 -12.17 -34.98 -11.49
C GLY A 148 -10.82 -35.24 -12.20
N ILE A 149 -10.33 -34.35 -13.06
CA ILE A 149 -9.07 -34.52 -13.80
C ILE A 149 -8.03 -33.46 -13.42
N SER A 150 -6.74 -33.82 -13.56
CA SER A 150 -5.62 -32.96 -13.16
C SER A 150 -5.55 -31.65 -13.96
N LEU A 151 -4.93 -30.61 -13.40
CA LEU A 151 -4.77 -29.30 -14.06
C LEU A 151 -4.07 -29.41 -15.43
N LEU A 152 -3.09 -30.32 -15.55
CA LEU A 152 -2.40 -30.58 -16.79
C LEU A 152 -3.32 -31.23 -17.84
N GLN A 153 -4.14 -32.19 -17.42
CA GLN A 153 -5.13 -32.83 -18.30
C GLN A 153 -6.18 -31.82 -18.77
N LYS A 154 -6.64 -30.92 -17.91
CA LYS A 154 -7.53 -29.81 -18.32
C LYS A 154 -6.88 -28.95 -19.41
N LEU A 155 -5.64 -28.51 -19.21
CA LEU A 155 -4.95 -27.71 -20.23
C LEU A 155 -4.75 -28.51 -21.53
N SER A 156 -4.44 -29.80 -21.43
CA SER A 156 -4.32 -30.69 -22.60
C SER A 156 -5.64 -30.82 -23.36
N GLU A 157 -6.75 -31.09 -22.69
CA GLU A 157 -8.08 -31.17 -23.29
C GLU A 157 -8.50 -29.84 -23.91
N PHE A 158 -8.18 -28.72 -23.26
CA PHE A 158 -8.44 -27.39 -23.81
C PHE A 158 -7.70 -27.17 -25.14
N LEU A 159 -6.41 -27.52 -25.21
CA LEU A 159 -5.64 -27.38 -26.44
C LEU A 159 -6.16 -28.31 -27.54
N GLU A 160 -6.46 -29.56 -27.22
CA GLU A 160 -6.85 -30.58 -28.19
C GLU A 160 -8.30 -30.46 -28.67
N ILE A 161 -9.24 -30.44 -27.73
CA ILE A 161 -10.68 -30.57 -28.00
C ILE A 161 -11.29 -29.21 -28.30
N LEU A 162 -10.84 -28.16 -27.61
CA LEU A 162 -11.47 -26.85 -27.74
C LEU A 162 -10.71 -25.97 -28.74
N LEU A 163 -9.40 -25.86 -28.63
CA LEU A 163 -8.65 -24.93 -29.45
C LEU A 163 -8.42 -25.46 -30.88
N VAL A 164 -7.90 -26.68 -31.03
CA VAL A 164 -7.60 -27.26 -32.35
C VAL A 164 -8.86 -27.57 -33.17
N GLN A 165 -9.98 -27.95 -32.53
CA GLN A 165 -11.26 -28.17 -33.23
C GLN A 165 -11.96 -26.86 -33.64
N GLN A 166 -11.84 -25.80 -32.84
CA GLN A 166 -12.50 -24.53 -33.12
C GLN A 166 -11.93 -23.81 -34.35
N PHE A 167 -10.70 -24.12 -34.71
CA PHE A 167 -10.00 -23.59 -35.87
C PHE A 167 -9.58 -24.73 -36.81
N PRO A 168 -10.49 -25.42 -37.49
CA PRO A 168 -10.17 -26.65 -38.22
C PRO A 168 -9.23 -26.44 -39.41
N GLU A 169 -9.27 -25.25 -40.03
CA GLU A 169 -8.51 -24.93 -41.25
C GLU A 169 -7.35 -23.94 -41.05
N GLN A 170 -7.24 -23.32 -39.87
CA GLN A 170 -6.18 -22.32 -39.59
C GLN A 170 -4.98 -22.93 -38.86
N ASN A 171 -3.80 -22.39 -39.13
CA ASN A 171 -2.61 -22.66 -38.33
C ASN A 171 -2.61 -21.76 -37.08
N LEU A 172 -2.29 -22.34 -35.94
CA LEU A 172 -2.30 -21.72 -34.63
C LEU A 172 -0.87 -21.47 -34.16
N CYS A 173 -0.55 -20.22 -33.80
CA CYS A 173 0.74 -19.87 -33.20
C CYS A 173 0.56 -19.28 -31.80
N ILE A 174 1.13 -19.94 -30.80
CA ILE A 174 1.10 -19.51 -29.40
C ILE A 174 2.48 -18.96 -29.05
N PHE A 175 2.55 -17.65 -28.86
CA PHE A 175 3.71 -16.96 -28.33
C PHE A 175 3.64 -16.95 -26.80
N ILE A 176 4.72 -17.30 -26.13
CA ILE A 176 4.83 -17.24 -24.67
C ILE A 176 5.95 -16.26 -24.33
N ASP A 177 5.62 -15.11 -23.74
CA ASP A 177 6.57 -14.07 -23.35
C ASP A 177 6.93 -14.13 -21.87
N GLU A 178 8.10 -13.58 -21.52
CA GLU A 178 8.68 -13.54 -20.17
C GLU A 178 8.67 -14.91 -19.45
N ILE A 179 9.02 -16.00 -20.17
CA ILE A 179 9.01 -17.38 -19.64
C ILE A 179 9.86 -17.54 -18.37
N ASP A 180 10.88 -16.70 -18.17
CA ASP A 180 11.71 -16.70 -16.96
C ASP A 180 10.94 -16.35 -15.69
N SER A 181 9.76 -15.73 -15.79
CA SER A 181 8.87 -15.48 -14.65
C SER A 181 8.45 -16.77 -13.95
N ILE A 182 8.38 -17.89 -14.68
CA ILE A 182 8.05 -19.21 -14.13
C ILE A 182 9.07 -19.67 -13.09
N LEU A 183 10.33 -19.23 -13.21
CA LEU A 183 11.41 -19.61 -12.28
C LEU A 183 11.21 -19.05 -10.87
N SER A 184 10.33 -18.07 -10.70
CA SER A 184 10.00 -17.47 -9.40
C SER A 184 8.77 -18.09 -8.72
N LEU A 185 8.06 -19.00 -9.38
CA LEU A 185 6.91 -19.70 -8.80
C LEU A 185 7.36 -20.66 -7.69
N ASN A 186 6.56 -20.73 -6.64
CA ASN A 186 6.82 -21.59 -5.47
C ASN A 186 6.29 -23.03 -5.61
N PHE A 187 5.88 -23.44 -6.82
CA PHE A 187 5.38 -24.77 -7.13
C PHE A 187 6.01 -25.31 -8.43
N PRO A 188 6.12 -26.63 -8.62
CA PRO A 188 6.78 -27.22 -9.79
C PRO A 188 5.95 -27.01 -11.06
N THR A 189 6.62 -26.61 -12.15
CA THR A 189 6.01 -26.36 -13.47
C THR A 189 6.55 -27.29 -14.57
N ASP A 190 7.41 -28.25 -14.24
CA ASP A 190 8.01 -29.20 -15.18
C ASP A 190 6.97 -29.92 -16.05
N ASP A 191 5.78 -30.17 -15.51
CA ASP A 191 4.68 -30.83 -16.21
C ASP A 191 4.10 -29.96 -17.34
N PHE A 192 4.12 -28.63 -17.23
CA PHE A 192 3.71 -27.72 -18.31
C PHE A 192 4.62 -27.88 -19.54
N PHE A 193 5.94 -27.95 -19.33
CA PHE A 193 6.89 -28.20 -20.40
C PHE A 193 6.78 -29.63 -20.96
N ALA A 194 6.42 -30.61 -20.11
CA ALA A 194 6.10 -31.96 -20.56
C ALA A 194 4.88 -31.97 -21.49
N LEU A 195 3.86 -31.14 -21.24
CA LEU A 195 2.70 -30.99 -22.13
C LEU A 195 3.08 -30.36 -23.48
N ILE A 196 3.91 -29.30 -23.50
CA ILE A 196 4.39 -28.73 -24.76
C ILE A 196 5.15 -29.79 -25.57
N ARG A 197 5.98 -30.61 -24.91
CA ARG A 197 6.66 -31.75 -25.54
C ARG A 197 5.69 -32.82 -26.04
N ALA A 198 4.64 -33.12 -25.28
CA ALA A 198 3.60 -34.04 -25.71
C ALA A 198 2.91 -33.52 -26.99
N CYS A 199 2.59 -32.23 -27.07
CA CYS A 199 2.03 -31.59 -28.27
C CYS A 199 2.97 -31.73 -29.48
N TYR A 200 4.28 -31.54 -29.29
CA TYR A 200 5.28 -31.75 -30.35
C TYR A 200 5.28 -33.20 -30.86
N ASN A 201 5.31 -34.16 -29.94
CA ASN A 201 5.35 -35.59 -30.29
C ASN A 201 4.05 -36.06 -30.97
N GLN A 202 2.90 -35.51 -30.58
CA GLN A 202 1.59 -35.84 -31.19
C GLN A 202 1.52 -35.52 -32.68
N ARG A 203 2.37 -34.63 -33.20
CA ARG A 203 2.43 -34.29 -34.63
C ARG A 203 2.74 -35.48 -35.55
N ALA A 204 3.37 -36.52 -35.01
CA ALA A 204 3.66 -37.74 -35.75
C ALA A 204 2.43 -38.65 -35.92
N ILE A 205 1.44 -38.54 -35.03
CA ILE A 205 0.33 -39.50 -34.89
C ILE A 205 -1.02 -38.83 -35.18
N ASN A 206 -1.20 -37.56 -34.79
CA ASN A 206 -2.39 -36.77 -35.02
C ASN A 206 -2.07 -35.55 -35.90
N PRO A 207 -2.49 -35.55 -37.19
CA PRO A 207 -2.24 -34.45 -38.13
C PRO A 207 -2.72 -33.08 -37.65
N ALA A 208 -3.73 -33.01 -36.78
CA ALA A 208 -4.25 -31.75 -36.27
C ALA A 208 -3.20 -30.96 -35.45
N TYR A 209 -2.30 -31.65 -34.75
CA TYR A 209 -1.21 -31.03 -34.00
C TYR A 209 -0.12 -30.39 -34.87
N LYS A 210 -0.07 -30.72 -36.18
CA LYS A 210 0.86 -30.04 -37.11
C LYS A 210 0.51 -28.57 -37.29
N ARG A 211 -0.73 -28.18 -37.00
CA ARG A 211 -1.23 -26.80 -37.07
C ARG A 211 -0.90 -25.99 -35.82
N LEU A 212 -0.55 -26.62 -34.69
CA LEU A 212 -0.27 -25.95 -33.43
C LEU A 212 1.23 -25.72 -33.25
N THR A 213 1.67 -24.47 -33.18
CA THR A 213 3.09 -24.08 -33.05
C THR A 213 3.33 -23.20 -31.83
N PHE A 214 4.41 -23.45 -31.08
CA PHE A 214 4.81 -22.64 -29.91
C PHE A 214 6.10 -21.86 -30.16
N ALA A 215 6.12 -20.62 -29.67
CA ALA A 215 7.30 -19.75 -29.69
C ALA A 215 7.55 -19.17 -28.28
N LEU A 216 8.66 -19.54 -27.63
CA LEU A 216 8.95 -19.16 -26.25
C LEU A 216 9.99 -18.01 -26.20
N PHE A 217 9.74 -16.98 -25.40
CA PHE A 217 10.60 -15.80 -25.24
C PHE A 217 10.92 -15.57 -23.76
N GLY A 218 12.18 -15.22 -23.46
CA GLY A 218 12.58 -14.83 -22.10
C GLY A 218 14.08 -14.89 -21.87
N VAL A 219 14.47 -14.79 -20.60
CA VAL A 219 15.86 -14.76 -20.12
C VAL A 219 16.19 -15.99 -19.28
N ALA A 220 16.12 -17.16 -19.93
CA ALA A 220 16.39 -18.46 -19.32
C ALA A 220 17.20 -19.34 -20.28
N THR A 221 17.81 -20.41 -19.80
CA THR A 221 18.26 -21.51 -20.67
C THR A 221 17.24 -22.65 -20.70
N PRO A 222 17.29 -23.52 -21.74
CA PRO A 222 16.48 -24.74 -21.78
C PRO A 222 16.55 -25.62 -20.52
N SER A 223 17.70 -25.61 -19.85
CA SER A 223 17.95 -26.38 -18.62
C SER A 223 17.42 -25.68 -17.36
N ASP A 224 17.19 -24.37 -17.40
CA ASP A 224 16.62 -23.61 -16.28
C ASP A 224 15.12 -23.85 -16.16
N LEU A 225 14.43 -24.06 -17.29
CA LEU A 225 12.98 -24.25 -17.35
C LEU A 225 12.49 -25.55 -16.73
N ILE A 226 13.38 -26.50 -16.45
CA ILE A 226 13.07 -27.76 -15.77
C ILE A 226 13.75 -27.77 -14.40
N ALA A 227 12.94 -27.79 -13.34
CA ALA A 227 13.41 -27.77 -11.96
C ALA A 227 14.01 -29.13 -11.55
N ASP A 228 13.36 -30.25 -11.89
CA ASP A 228 13.88 -31.59 -11.65
C ASP A 228 15.02 -31.92 -12.61
N LYS A 229 16.25 -31.88 -12.10
CA LYS A 229 17.47 -32.15 -12.89
C LYS A 229 17.58 -33.61 -13.35
N ASN A 230 16.72 -34.52 -12.88
CA ASN A 230 16.64 -35.89 -13.39
C ASN A 230 15.73 -36.03 -14.62
N ARG A 231 14.96 -34.99 -14.97
CA ARG A 231 14.12 -34.96 -16.18
C ARG A 231 14.89 -34.42 -17.38
N THR A 232 14.48 -34.83 -18.59
CA THR A 232 15.08 -34.34 -19.83
C THR A 232 14.85 -32.82 -19.99
N PRO A 233 15.92 -32.01 -20.13
CA PRO A 233 15.81 -30.56 -20.36
C PRO A 233 14.90 -30.22 -21.54
N PHE A 234 14.30 -29.03 -21.55
CA PHE A 234 13.39 -28.60 -22.62
C PHE A 234 14.14 -28.36 -23.94
N ASN A 235 14.47 -29.42 -24.67
CA ASN A 235 15.34 -29.42 -25.85
C ASN A 235 14.59 -29.57 -27.18
N ILE A 236 13.31 -29.20 -27.22
CA ILE A 236 12.48 -29.30 -28.43
C ILE A 236 12.37 -27.94 -29.13
N GLY A 237 12.43 -27.96 -30.47
CA GLY A 237 12.33 -26.76 -31.30
C GLY A 237 13.66 -26.12 -31.68
N THR A 238 13.58 -25.09 -32.52
CA THR A 238 14.69 -24.36 -33.12
C THR A 238 15.08 -23.15 -32.27
N ALA A 239 16.35 -23.08 -31.88
CA ALA A 239 16.90 -21.91 -31.19
C ALA A 239 17.03 -20.72 -32.15
N ILE A 240 16.46 -19.56 -31.79
CA ILE A 240 16.64 -18.32 -32.53
C ILE A 240 17.57 -17.40 -31.74
N ASN A 241 18.82 -17.33 -32.19
CA ASN A 241 19.81 -16.46 -31.58
C ASN A 241 19.61 -15.00 -32.02
N LEU A 242 19.57 -14.09 -31.04
CA LEU A 242 19.57 -12.64 -31.29
C LEU A 242 20.96 -12.06 -31.09
N SER A 243 21.49 -11.48 -32.17
CA SER A 243 22.72 -10.68 -32.14
C SER A 243 22.41 -9.18 -32.03
N GLY A 244 23.44 -8.40 -31.73
CA GLY A 244 23.40 -6.94 -31.88
C GLY A 244 23.29 -6.55 -33.35
N PHE A 245 22.85 -5.31 -33.60
CA PHE A 245 22.73 -4.73 -34.93
C PHE A 245 24.08 -4.63 -35.63
N THR A 246 24.12 -5.11 -36.87
CA THR A 246 25.22 -4.80 -37.79
C THR A 246 25.07 -3.38 -38.35
N LEU A 247 26.15 -2.83 -38.90
CA LEU A 247 26.12 -1.50 -39.52
C LEU A 247 25.10 -1.39 -40.65
N THR A 248 24.95 -2.46 -41.45
CA THR A 248 23.99 -2.53 -42.56
C THR A 248 22.55 -2.63 -42.07
N GLU A 249 22.28 -3.43 -41.03
CA GLU A 249 20.94 -3.55 -40.46
C GLU A 249 20.49 -2.25 -39.78
N ALA A 250 21.41 -1.55 -39.09
CA ALA A 250 21.12 -0.32 -38.36
C ALA A 250 20.89 0.92 -39.24
N ALA A 251 20.97 0.80 -40.58
CA ALA A 251 20.79 1.90 -41.52
C ALA A 251 19.50 2.74 -41.31
N PRO A 252 18.33 2.17 -40.95
CA PRO A 252 17.12 2.95 -40.67
C PRO A 252 17.30 3.99 -39.55
N LEU A 253 18.17 3.70 -38.56
CA LEU A 253 18.43 4.59 -37.44
C LEU A 253 19.18 5.86 -37.85
N VAL A 254 19.80 5.89 -39.04
CA VAL A 254 20.52 7.07 -39.55
C VAL A 254 19.57 8.24 -39.81
N GLN A 255 18.31 7.96 -40.19
CA GLN A 255 17.34 9.00 -40.53
C GLN A 255 17.13 10.02 -39.40
N GLY A 256 17.21 9.58 -38.14
CA GLY A 256 17.08 10.47 -36.99
C GLY A 256 18.30 11.33 -36.67
N LEU A 257 19.43 11.11 -37.36
CA LEU A 257 20.64 11.91 -37.27
C LEU A 257 20.81 12.87 -38.46
N THR A 258 20.12 12.59 -39.57
CA THR A 258 20.16 13.38 -40.80
C THR A 258 19.69 14.81 -40.55
N GLY A 259 20.47 15.80 -40.97
CA GLY A 259 20.19 17.22 -40.76
C GLY A 259 20.62 17.77 -39.39
N ILE A 260 21.03 16.91 -38.43
CA ILE A 260 21.59 17.33 -37.14
C ILE A 260 23.13 17.28 -37.18
N PHE A 261 23.69 16.27 -37.84
CA PHE A 261 25.14 16.03 -37.96
C PHE A 261 25.59 15.92 -39.42
N GLU A 262 26.80 16.39 -39.71
CA GLU A 262 27.37 16.38 -41.08
C GLU A 262 27.77 14.97 -41.55
N GLN A 263 28.12 14.07 -40.62
CA GLN A 263 28.53 12.69 -40.92
C GLN A 263 27.73 11.65 -40.11
N PRO A 264 26.42 11.48 -40.39
CA PRO A 264 25.53 10.64 -39.58
C PRO A 264 25.87 9.13 -39.65
N GLU A 265 26.43 8.65 -40.76
CA GLU A 265 26.90 7.25 -40.87
C GLU A 265 28.15 6.98 -40.02
N ALA A 266 29.08 7.93 -39.94
CA ALA A 266 30.27 7.82 -39.09
C ALA A 266 29.89 7.81 -37.61
N MET A 267 28.89 8.62 -37.22
CA MET A 267 28.32 8.62 -35.88
C MET A 267 27.71 7.25 -35.53
N LEU A 268 26.91 6.67 -36.42
CA LEU A 268 26.31 5.35 -36.20
C LEU A 268 27.39 4.26 -36.04
N ARG A 269 28.44 4.28 -36.87
CA ARG A 269 29.55 3.34 -36.77
C ARG A 269 30.23 3.37 -35.40
N GLU A 270 30.48 4.56 -34.87
CA GLU A 270 31.08 4.72 -33.54
C GLU A 270 30.11 4.32 -32.42
N ILE A 271 28.82 4.64 -32.53
CA ILE A 271 27.80 4.16 -31.58
C ILE A 271 27.78 2.63 -31.52
N LEU A 272 27.82 1.96 -32.67
CA LEU A 272 27.88 0.51 -32.74
C LEU A 272 29.19 -0.04 -32.15
N ALA A 273 30.32 0.68 -32.28
CA ALA A 273 31.56 0.29 -31.61
C ALA A 273 31.43 0.32 -30.07
N TRP A 274 30.75 1.32 -29.51
CA TRP A 274 30.50 1.42 -28.06
C TRP A 274 29.50 0.40 -27.53
N THR A 275 28.45 0.13 -28.31
CA THR A 275 27.27 -0.65 -27.87
C THR A 275 27.30 -2.10 -28.35
N ASN A 276 28.20 -2.43 -29.26
CA ASN A 276 28.23 -3.68 -30.04
C ASN A 276 26.85 -4.01 -30.66
N GLY A 277 26.15 -2.97 -31.12
CA GLY A 277 24.81 -3.06 -31.69
C GLY A 277 23.70 -3.52 -30.75
N GLN A 278 23.90 -3.50 -29.43
CA GLN A 278 22.82 -3.86 -28.52
C GLN A 278 21.63 -2.89 -28.67
N PRO A 279 20.42 -3.38 -29.00
CA PRO A 279 19.28 -2.54 -29.37
C PRO A 279 18.99 -1.39 -28.40
N PHE A 280 18.91 -1.69 -27.10
CA PHE A 280 18.62 -0.68 -26.07
C PHE A 280 19.71 0.37 -25.93
N LEU A 281 20.99 -0.02 -25.82
CA LEU A 281 22.08 0.94 -25.68
C LEU A 281 22.30 1.76 -26.96
N THR A 282 22.12 1.14 -28.14
CA THR A 282 22.20 1.84 -29.43
C THR A 282 21.14 2.92 -29.51
N GLN A 283 19.87 2.61 -29.21
CA GLN A 283 18.77 3.60 -29.17
C GLN A 283 18.97 4.65 -28.05
N LYS A 284 19.45 4.24 -26.85
CA LYS A 284 19.73 5.16 -25.72
C LYS A 284 20.80 6.18 -26.08
N LEU A 285 21.89 5.74 -26.70
CA LEU A 285 22.98 6.62 -27.10
C LEU A 285 22.56 7.55 -28.25
N LEU A 286 21.80 7.06 -29.23
CA LEU A 286 21.20 7.88 -30.29
C LEU A 286 20.29 8.99 -29.72
N ARG A 287 19.43 8.64 -28.75
CA ARG A 287 18.58 9.61 -28.06
C ARG A 287 19.40 10.66 -27.29
N LEU A 288 20.42 10.24 -26.54
CA LEU A 288 21.30 11.15 -25.80
C LEU A 288 22.04 12.11 -26.73
N LEU A 289 22.47 11.67 -27.91
CA LEU A 289 23.11 12.53 -28.91
C LEU A 289 22.17 13.61 -29.45
N VAL A 290 20.91 13.27 -29.71
CA VAL A 290 19.89 14.26 -30.15
C VAL A 290 19.56 15.25 -29.03
N LEU A 291 19.42 14.78 -27.79
CA LEU A 291 19.13 15.63 -26.63
C LEU A 291 20.27 16.62 -26.33
N ASN A 292 21.52 16.20 -26.51
CA ASN A 292 22.70 17.02 -26.22
C ASN A 292 23.19 17.86 -27.42
N ARG A 293 22.32 18.12 -28.41
CA ARG A 293 22.66 18.90 -29.62
C ARG A 293 23.11 20.34 -29.36
N GLN A 294 22.73 20.94 -28.22
CA GLN A 294 23.08 22.33 -27.87
C GLN A 294 24.52 22.49 -27.39
N LEU A 295 25.15 21.42 -26.89
CA LEU A 295 26.58 21.38 -26.52
C LEU A 295 27.52 21.39 -27.75
N LYS A 296 26.97 21.51 -28.97
CA LYS A 296 27.70 21.54 -30.25
C LYS A 296 28.61 22.77 -30.39
N ASN A 297 28.35 23.86 -29.66
CA ASN A 297 29.07 25.13 -29.82
C ASN A 297 30.47 25.18 -29.16
N ASP A 298 30.82 24.24 -28.26
CA ASP A 298 32.13 24.23 -27.57
C ASP A 298 33.24 23.45 -28.30
N LEU A 299 32.93 22.78 -29.41
CA LEU A 299 33.87 21.83 -30.08
C LEU A 299 33.99 22.06 -31.59
N ILE A 300 33.95 23.31 -32.04
CA ILE A 300 34.22 23.71 -33.44
C ILE A 300 35.70 23.52 -33.85
N ALA A 301 36.58 23.00 -32.99
CA ALA A 301 38.02 22.92 -33.29
C ALA A 301 38.57 21.54 -33.71
N GLN A 302 37.84 20.42 -33.60
CA GLN A 302 38.36 19.10 -34.04
C GLN A 302 37.25 18.19 -34.60
N ASN A 303 37.29 17.94 -35.91
CA ASN A 303 36.35 17.14 -36.71
C ASN A 303 36.29 15.64 -36.37
N SER A 304 36.11 15.24 -35.11
CA SER A 304 36.03 13.82 -34.75
C SER A 304 34.72 13.45 -34.06
N PRO A 305 33.76 12.84 -34.79
CA PRO A 305 32.60 12.12 -34.24
C PRO A 305 32.92 11.25 -33.01
N ILE A 306 34.12 10.67 -32.99
CA ILE A 306 34.65 9.75 -31.97
C ILE A 306 34.82 10.45 -30.61
N LEU A 307 35.46 11.61 -30.59
CA LEU A 307 35.75 12.34 -29.34
C LEU A 307 34.45 12.81 -28.67
N TRP A 308 33.47 13.20 -29.46
CA TRP A 308 32.20 13.69 -28.95
C TRP A 308 31.33 12.58 -28.37
N ILE A 309 31.18 11.46 -29.09
CA ILE A 309 30.48 10.26 -28.58
C ILE A 309 31.15 9.78 -27.29
N LYS A 310 32.49 9.70 -27.25
CA LYS A 310 33.24 9.32 -26.05
C LYS A 310 32.95 10.22 -24.86
N LYS A 311 32.85 11.55 -25.05
CA LYS A 311 32.51 12.51 -23.97
C LYS A 311 31.09 12.29 -23.44
N ILE A 312 30.12 12.08 -24.34
CA ILE A 312 28.72 11.83 -23.96
C ILE A 312 28.61 10.51 -23.23
N VAL A 313 29.18 9.42 -23.76
CA VAL A 313 29.17 8.11 -23.10
C VAL A 313 29.82 8.20 -21.72
N ARG A 314 30.96 8.89 -21.58
CA ARG A 314 31.59 9.07 -20.26
C ARG A 314 30.71 9.83 -19.28
N SER A 315 30.25 11.03 -19.65
CA SER A 315 29.54 11.92 -18.72
C SER A 315 28.08 11.53 -18.43
N GLN A 316 27.43 10.79 -19.33
CA GLN A 316 25.99 10.48 -19.22
C GLN A 316 25.69 8.99 -18.97
N ILE A 317 26.66 8.09 -19.20
CA ILE A 317 26.45 6.64 -19.05
C ILE A 317 27.45 6.01 -18.07
N ILE A 318 28.74 6.39 -18.11
CA ILE A 318 29.78 5.74 -17.29
C ILE A 318 29.94 6.44 -15.92
N GLU A 319 30.09 7.76 -15.91
CA GLU A 319 30.23 8.52 -14.67
C GLU A 319 28.91 8.52 -13.89
N LYS A 320 28.97 8.15 -12.61
CA LYS A 320 27.79 8.08 -11.73
C LYS A 320 26.64 7.22 -12.28
N TRP A 321 26.99 6.19 -13.07
CA TRP A 321 26.04 5.30 -13.75
C TRP A 321 24.97 4.72 -12.80
N GLU A 322 25.33 4.38 -11.55
CA GLU A 322 24.38 3.84 -10.56
C GLU A 322 23.21 4.80 -10.25
N SER A 323 23.43 6.10 -10.38
CA SER A 323 22.42 7.14 -10.13
C SER A 323 21.76 7.68 -11.39
N GLN A 324 22.31 7.38 -12.57
CA GLN A 324 21.89 7.94 -13.86
C GLN A 324 21.30 6.90 -14.82
N ASP A 325 21.23 5.63 -14.40
CA ASP A 325 20.74 4.53 -15.22
C ASP A 325 19.21 4.51 -15.32
N GLU A 326 18.66 5.48 -16.05
CA GLU A 326 17.23 5.60 -16.37
C GLU A 326 17.00 5.58 -17.90
N PRO A 327 16.06 4.76 -18.42
CA PRO A 327 15.47 3.60 -17.73
C PRO A 327 16.55 2.58 -17.35
N GLU A 328 16.25 1.79 -16.31
CA GLU A 328 17.17 0.84 -15.70
C GLU A 328 17.66 -0.26 -16.64
N HIS A 329 18.97 -0.48 -16.67
CA HIS A 329 19.60 -1.56 -17.43
C HIS A 329 20.93 -2.00 -16.81
N LEU A 330 21.85 -1.08 -16.55
CA LEU A 330 23.12 -1.37 -15.91
C LEU A 330 22.92 -1.83 -14.46
N ARG A 331 21.99 -1.23 -13.71
CA ARG A 331 21.68 -1.67 -12.34
C ARG A 331 21.11 -3.09 -12.33
N THR A 332 20.29 -3.43 -13.32
CA THR A 332 19.77 -4.79 -13.48
C THR A 332 20.89 -5.82 -13.73
N ILE A 333 21.91 -5.48 -14.53
CA ILE A 333 23.09 -6.33 -14.72
C ILE A 333 23.84 -6.50 -13.39
N ARG A 334 24.09 -5.41 -12.66
CA ARG A 334 24.73 -5.45 -11.33
C ARG A 334 23.97 -6.36 -10.38
N ASP A 335 22.68 -6.13 -10.24
CA ASP A 335 21.85 -6.81 -9.26
C ASP A 335 21.84 -8.31 -9.55
N ARG A 336 21.81 -8.71 -10.83
CA ARG A 336 21.95 -10.12 -11.23
C ARG A 336 23.30 -10.73 -10.86
N LEU A 337 24.41 -10.03 -11.06
CA LEU A 337 25.74 -10.51 -10.66
C LEU A 337 25.87 -10.68 -9.13
N LEU A 338 25.17 -9.85 -8.36
CA LEU A 338 25.25 -9.79 -6.89
C LEU A 338 24.09 -10.52 -6.17
N HIS A 339 23.12 -11.07 -6.91
CA HIS A 339 21.88 -11.62 -6.34
C HIS A 339 22.13 -12.86 -5.47
N ASN A 340 22.96 -13.79 -5.95
CA ASN A 340 23.24 -15.04 -5.25
C ASN A 340 24.64 -15.04 -4.62
N SER A 341 24.69 -14.75 -3.32
CA SER A 341 25.93 -14.70 -2.54
C SER A 341 26.78 -15.99 -2.57
N GLN A 342 26.21 -17.14 -2.95
CA GLN A 342 26.95 -18.40 -3.10
C GLN A 342 27.78 -18.45 -4.38
N HIS A 343 27.34 -17.81 -5.48
CA HIS A 343 28.02 -17.85 -6.79
C HIS A 343 28.67 -16.52 -7.19
N THR A 344 28.31 -15.40 -6.55
CA THR A 344 28.86 -14.07 -6.86
C THR A 344 30.39 -14.05 -6.89
N GLY A 345 31.06 -14.77 -5.98
CA GLY A 345 32.53 -14.86 -5.96
C GLY A 345 33.12 -15.47 -7.24
N ARG A 346 32.56 -16.59 -7.72
CA ARG A 346 32.98 -17.25 -8.96
C ARG A 346 32.63 -16.41 -10.20
N LEU A 347 31.41 -15.86 -10.27
CA LEU A 347 30.95 -15.04 -11.41
C LEU A 347 31.87 -13.82 -11.62
N LEU A 348 32.14 -13.08 -10.54
CA LEU A 348 33.04 -11.93 -10.57
C LEU A 348 34.49 -12.36 -10.87
N GLY A 349 34.93 -13.53 -10.39
CA GLY A 349 36.25 -14.08 -10.70
C GLY A 349 36.44 -14.41 -12.18
N ILE A 350 35.47 -15.11 -12.81
CA ILE A 350 35.50 -15.41 -14.25
C ILE A 350 35.53 -14.10 -15.05
N TYR A 351 34.66 -13.15 -14.70
CA TYR A 351 34.63 -11.86 -15.38
C TYR A 351 35.92 -11.04 -15.16
N GLN A 352 36.54 -11.12 -13.97
CA GLN A 352 37.85 -10.53 -13.68
C GLN A 352 38.92 -11.08 -14.64
N SER A 353 38.96 -12.40 -14.86
CA SER A 353 39.89 -13.03 -15.79
C SER A 353 39.68 -12.56 -17.23
N ILE A 354 38.42 -12.41 -17.67
CA ILE A 354 38.10 -11.86 -19.01
C ILE A 354 38.61 -10.41 -19.14
N LEU A 355 38.45 -9.58 -18.11
CA LEU A 355 38.96 -8.20 -18.10
C LEU A 355 40.49 -8.12 -18.12
N GLN A 356 41.18 -9.15 -17.60
CA GLN A 356 42.64 -9.31 -17.63
C GLN A 356 43.16 -9.98 -18.91
N GLU A 357 42.29 -10.15 -19.92
CA GLU A 357 42.61 -10.75 -21.22
C GLU A 357 43.01 -12.24 -21.16
N ILE A 358 42.63 -12.93 -20.08
CA ILE A 358 42.75 -14.39 -19.98
C ILE A 358 41.62 -15.01 -20.80
N LYS A 359 41.96 -15.89 -21.74
CA LYS A 359 40.99 -16.60 -22.57
C LYS A 359 40.29 -17.68 -21.75
N ILE A 360 38.97 -17.53 -21.58
CA ILE A 360 38.11 -18.51 -20.91
C ILE A 360 37.36 -19.30 -21.97
N GLU A 361 37.68 -20.59 -22.10
CA GLU A 361 36.97 -21.52 -22.99
C GLU A 361 35.54 -21.74 -22.50
N ILE A 362 34.61 -21.88 -23.44
CA ILE A 362 33.21 -22.14 -23.12
C ILE A 362 33.06 -23.58 -22.62
N ASP A 363 32.62 -23.74 -21.37
CA ASP A 363 32.40 -25.03 -20.74
C ASP A 363 30.92 -25.29 -20.39
N ASP A 364 30.03 -24.32 -20.71
CA ASP A 364 28.61 -24.32 -20.39
C ASP A 364 28.30 -24.58 -18.89
N SER A 365 29.25 -24.26 -18.00
CA SER A 365 29.04 -24.30 -16.55
C SER A 365 27.92 -23.33 -16.14
N PRO A 366 27.21 -23.62 -15.03
CA PRO A 366 26.13 -22.76 -14.53
C PRO A 366 26.54 -21.29 -14.37
N GLU A 367 27.78 -21.04 -13.93
CA GLU A 367 28.31 -19.69 -13.78
C GLU A 367 28.57 -18.99 -15.12
N GLN A 368 29.08 -19.70 -16.13
CA GLN A 368 29.23 -19.13 -17.48
C GLN A 368 27.88 -18.81 -18.11
N VAL A 369 26.90 -19.69 -17.92
CA VAL A 369 25.52 -19.50 -18.37
C VAL A 369 24.90 -18.26 -17.73
N GLU A 370 25.04 -18.08 -16.42
CA GLU A 370 24.49 -16.93 -15.70
C GLU A 370 25.17 -15.61 -16.13
N LEU A 371 26.49 -15.63 -16.36
CA LEU A 371 27.21 -14.50 -16.96
C LEU A 371 26.68 -14.14 -18.35
N LEU A 372 26.37 -15.12 -19.20
CA LEU A 372 25.79 -14.90 -20.53
C LEU A 372 24.36 -14.34 -20.45
N LEU A 373 23.53 -14.85 -19.53
CA LEU A 373 22.15 -14.39 -19.34
C LEU A 373 22.08 -12.97 -18.74
N SER A 374 23.07 -12.58 -17.93
CA SER A 374 23.22 -11.19 -17.49
C SER A 374 23.41 -10.22 -18.67
N GLY A 375 23.87 -10.73 -19.82
CA GLY A 375 24.19 -9.93 -20.98
C GLY A 375 25.54 -9.22 -20.87
N LEU A 376 26.30 -9.38 -19.78
CA LEU A 376 27.60 -8.75 -19.61
C LEU A 376 28.65 -9.28 -20.60
N VAL A 377 28.57 -10.56 -20.93
CA VAL A 377 29.49 -11.26 -21.84
C VAL A 377 28.73 -11.91 -23.01
N LEU A 378 29.46 -12.28 -24.05
CA LEU A 378 28.97 -13.03 -25.21
C LEU A 378 29.93 -14.18 -25.55
N LYS A 379 29.43 -15.16 -26.32
CA LYS A 379 30.22 -16.24 -26.91
C LYS A 379 30.86 -15.74 -28.21
N ASP A 380 32.18 -15.74 -28.31
CA ASP A 380 32.97 -15.35 -29.50
C ASP A 380 34.03 -16.39 -29.78
N GLN A 381 33.98 -17.05 -30.94
CA GLN A 381 34.98 -18.02 -31.41
C GLN A 381 35.36 -19.11 -30.38
N GLY A 382 34.41 -19.59 -29.56
CA GLY A 382 34.67 -20.62 -28.54
C GLY A 382 35.10 -20.09 -27.16
N PHE A 383 35.19 -18.76 -27.00
CA PHE A 383 35.60 -18.10 -25.75
C PHE A 383 34.55 -17.10 -25.26
N LEU A 384 34.62 -16.77 -23.96
CA LEU A 384 33.83 -15.68 -23.38
C LEU A 384 34.53 -14.33 -23.56
N LYS A 385 33.76 -13.31 -23.95
CA LYS A 385 34.24 -11.93 -24.15
C LYS A 385 33.24 -10.92 -23.63
N VAL A 386 33.72 -9.78 -23.11
CA VAL A 386 32.85 -8.66 -22.70
C VAL A 386 32.01 -8.19 -23.88
N LYS A 387 30.69 -8.05 -23.68
CA LYS A 387 29.73 -7.84 -24.77
C LYS A 387 29.92 -6.51 -25.50
N ASN A 388 30.27 -5.43 -24.79
CA ASN A 388 30.51 -4.12 -25.39
C ASN A 388 31.43 -3.24 -24.50
N LEU A 389 31.87 -2.09 -25.05
CA LEU A 389 32.79 -1.18 -24.37
C LEU A 389 32.17 -0.48 -23.17
N ILE A 390 30.88 -0.13 -23.23
CA ILE A 390 30.18 0.51 -22.10
C ILE A 390 30.23 -0.41 -20.87
N TYR A 391 29.97 -1.71 -21.04
CA TYR A 391 30.04 -2.68 -19.95
C TYR A 391 31.46 -2.85 -19.41
N LYS A 392 32.46 -2.88 -20.29
CA LYS A 392 33.88 -2.98 -19.88
C LYS A 392 34.30 -1.79 -19.02
N GLU A 393 33.79 -0.59 -19.32
CA GLU A 393 34.12 0.64 -18.57
C GLU A 393 33.33 0.76 -17.26
N VAL A 394 32.05 0.37 -17.26
CA VAL A 394 31.16 0.41 -16.08
C VAL A 394 31.53 -0.68 -15.07
N PHE A 395 31.57 -1.93 -15.52
CA PHE A 395 31.99 -3.08 -14.73
C PHE A 395 33.47 -3.34 -15.02
N ASN A 396 34.31 -2.38 -14.66
CA ASN A 396 35.75 -2.47 -14.87
C ASN A 396 36.45 -3.26 -13.74
N LEU A 397 37.75 -3.46 -13.88
CA LEU A 397 38.56 -4.24 -12.94
C LEU A 397 38.49 -3.67 -11.51
N VAL A 398 38.47 -2.34 -11.36
CA VAL A 398 38.38 -1.66 -10.06
C VAL A 398 37.05 -1.96 -9.39
N TRP A 399 35.95 -1.88 -10.14
CA TRP A 399 34.63 -2.19 -9.63
C TRP A 399 34.52 -3.64 -9.18
N VAL A 400 35.02 -4.59 -9.99
CA VAL A 400 35.03 -6.02 -9.67
C VAL A 400 35.83 -6.30 -8.39
N GLN A 401 37.02 -5.72 -8.26
CA GLN A 401 37.85 -5.85 -7.07
C GLN A 401 37.16 -5.30 -5.82
N GLN A 402 36.48 -4.15 -5.91
CA GLN A 402 35.73 -3.58 -4.80
C GLN A 402 34.60 -4.49 -4.33
N GLN A 403 33.86 -5.14 -5.24
CA GLN A 403 32.80 -6.06 -4.85
C GLN A 403 33.36 -7.36 -4.26
N LEU A 404 34.43 -7.92 -4.84
CA LEU A 404 35.11 -9.09 -4.31
C LEU A 404 35.70 -8.83 -2.90
N ALA A 405 36.21 -7.62 -2.65
CA ALA A 405 36.73 -7.22 -1.35
C ALA A 405 35.64 -7.11 -0.27
N LYS A 406 34.42 -6.70 -0.65
CA LYS A 406 33.27 -6.62 0.28
C LYS A 406 32.78 -8.00 0.73
N ILE A 407 32.83 -9.00 -0.15
CA ILE A 407 32.30 -10.33 0.17
C ILE A 407 33.30 -11.20 0.95
N ARG A 408 34.62 -11.01 0.75
CA ARG A 408 35.68 -11.81 1.38
C ARG A 408 35.99 -11.33 2.80
N PRO A 409 35.82 -12.17 3.85
CA PRO A 409 36.21 -11.81 5.22
C PRO A 409 37.74 -11.71 5.42
N TYR A 410 38.52 -12.21 4.46
CA TYR A 410 39.98 -12.25 4.45
C TYR A 410 40.59 -11.39 3.33
N SER A 411 39.84 -10.41 2.80
CA SER A 411 40.23 -9.61 1.61
C SER A 411 41.61 -8.95 1.74
N GLN A 412 41.92 -8.32 2.88
CA GLN A 412 43.20 -7.63 3.08
C GLN A 412 44.41 -8.57 3.01
N THR A 413 44.34 -9.72 3.69
CA THR A 413 45.41 -10.73 3.71
C THR A 413 45.56 -11.41 2.36
N PHE A 414 44.44 -11.63 1.66
CA PHE A 414 44.41 -12.23 0.32
C PHE A 414 45.06 -11.32 -0.74
N GLU A 415 44.71 -10.04 -0.77
CA GLU A 415 45.32 -9.08 -1.71
C GLU A 415 46.82 -8.89 -1.43
N ALA A 416 47.24 -8.88 -0.16
CA ALA A 416 48.66 -8.84 0.21
C ALA A 416 49.41 -10.10 -0.25
N TRP A 417 48.79 -11.28 -0.14
CA TRP A 417 49.37 -12.53 -0.62
C TRP A 417 49.48 -12.57 -2.15
N ILE A 418 48.45 -12.10 -2.88
CA ILE A 418 48.50 -11.98 -4.34
C ILE A 418 49.59 -10.99 -4.77
N THR A 419 49.69 -9.83 -4.11
CA THR A 419 50.71 -8.80 -4.39
C THR A 419 52.13 -9.35 -4.19
N SER A 420 52.30 -10.33 -3.29
CA SER A 420 53.57 -11.03 -3.08
C SER A 420 53.90 -12.09 -4.14
N ASN A 421 53.11 -12.19 -5.22
CA ASN A 421 53.13 -13.32 -6.17
C ASN A 421 52.95 -14.68 -5.46
N GLN A 422 52.07 -14.74 -4.45
CA GLN A 422 51.74 -15.96 -3.69
C GLN A 422 52.89 -16.53 -2.84
N LYS A 423 53.90 -15.72 -2.50
CA LYS A 423 55.12 -16.18 -1.79
C LYS A 423 55.17 -15.84 -0.30
N ASP A 424 54.44 -14.83 0.17
CA ASP A 424 54.47 -14.41 1.57
C ASP A 424 53.56 -15.28 2.45
N GLU A 425 54.11 -16.36 3.01
CA GLU A 425 53.38 -17.28 3.89
C GLU A 425 52.86 -16.63 5.19
N SER A 426 53.38 -15.46 5.58
CA SER A 426 52.90 -14.74 6.77
C SER A 426 51.49 -14.16 6.60
N ARG A 427 51.00 -14.07 5.36
CA ARG A 427 49.66 -13.57 5.02
C ARG A 427 48.60 -14.68 4.98
N LEU A 428 49.00 -15.93 5.14
CA LEU A 428 48.09 -17.08 5.16
C LEU A 428 47.32 -17.15 6.49
N LEU A 429 46.08 -17.63 6.43
CA LEU A 429 45.20 -17.71 7.60
C LEU A 429 45.61 -18.88 8.52
N ARG A 430 45.47 -18.70 9.84
CA ARG A 430 45.79 -19.73 10.86
C ARG A 430 44.75 -19.75 11.98
N GLY A 431 44.62 -20.89 12.67
CA GLY A 431 43.75 -21.05 13.84
C GLY A 431 42.29 -20.63 13.60
N GLN A 432 41.76 -19.73 14.43
CA GLN A 432 40.35 -19.33 14.36
C GLN A 432 40.01 -18.58 13.07
N ALA A 433 40.92 -17.73 12.55
CA ALA A 433 40.69 -16.99 11.30
C ALA A 433 40.56 -17.93 10.08
N LEU A 434 41.32 -19.03 10.06
CA LEU A 434 41.19 -20.07 9.04
C LEU A 434 39.86 -20.83 9.19
N LYS A 435 39.45 -21.17 10.43
CA LYS A 435 38.16 -21.82 10.69
C LYS A 435 36.98 -20.94 10.27
N ASP A 436 37.01 -19.66 10.59
CA ASP A 436 35.96 -18.71 10.22
C ASP A 436 35.88 -18.57 8.69
N ALA A 437 37.02 -18.52 8.00
CA ALA A 437 37.08 -18.54 6.54
C ALA A 437 36.55 -19.84 5.92
N GLN A 438 36.85 -21.00 6.53
CA GLN A 438 36.34 -22.31 6.09
C GLN A 438 34.84 -22.46 6.30
N ILE A 439 34.29 -21.93 7.41
CA ILE A 439 32.85 -21.89 7.67
C ILE A 439 32.17 -20.97 6.65
N TRP A 440 32.73 -19.78 6.42
CA TRP A 440 32.22 -18.84 5.43
C TRP A 440 32.25 -19.42 4.00
N PHE A 441 33.19 -20.30 3.70
CA PHE A 441 33.36 -21.00 2.43
C PHE A 441 32.31 -22.12 2.19
N GLN A 442 31.74 -22.72 3.24
CA GLN A 442 30.81 -23.85 3.09
C GLN A 442 29.61 -23.49 2.19
N GLY A 443 29.45 -24.22 1.08
CA GLY A 443 28.37 -24.03 0.11
C GLY A 443 28.56 -22.86 -0.86
N LYS A 444 29.77 -22.29 -1.00
CA LYS A 444 30.07 -21.21 -1.96
C LYS A 444 31.01 -21.63 -3.08
N SER A 445 30.78 -21.10 -4.27
CA SER A 445 31.65 -21.19 -5.45
C SER A 445 32.55 -19.95 -5.51
N LEU A 446 33.87 -20.13 -5.35
CA LEU A 446 34.87 -19.05 -5.32
C LEU A 446 35.79 -19.05 -6.56
N SER A 447 36.61 -18.00 -6.70
CA SER A 447 37.63 -17.95 -7.74
C SER A 447 38.75 -18.98 -7.49
N ASP A 448 39.47 -19.39 -8.54
CA ASP A 448 40.58 -20.36 -8.40
C ASP A 448 41.66 -19.87 -7.44
N LEU A 449 41.90 -18.55 -7.39
CA LEU A 449 42.83 -17.92 -6.46
C LEU A 449 42.38 -18.05 -4.99
N ASP A 450 41.08 -17.95 -4.72
CA ASP A 450 40.54 -18.16 -3.36
C ASP A 450 40.77 -19.61 -2.89
N TYR A 451 40.58 -20.59 -3.78
CA TYR A 451 40.87 -22.00 -3.48
C TYR A 451 42.36 -22.22 -3.17
N GLN A 452 43.25 -21.63 -3.98
CA GLN A 452 44.70 -21.72 -3.76
C GLN A 452 45.12 -21.09 -2.42
N PHE A 453 44.58 -19.92 -2.09
CA PHE A 453 44.86 -19.22 -0.82
C PHE A 453 44.40 -20.03 0.40
N LEU A 454 43.19 -20.59 0.35
CA LEU A 454 42.66 -21.42 1.44
C LEU A 454 43.43 -22.73 1.57
N ALA A 455 43.78 -23.39 0.47
CA ALA A 455 44.60 -24.61 0.48
C ALA A 455 45.99 -24.35 1.08
N ALA A 456 46.66 -23.28 0.66
CA ALA A 456 47.95 -22.87 1.21
C ALA A 456 47.86 -22.53 2.72
N SER A 457 46.76 -21.89 3.14
CA SER A 457 46.50 -21.58 4.55
C SER A 457 46.30 -22.84 5.40
N VAL A 458 45.56 -23.84 4.90
CA VAL A 458 45.39 -25.14 5.55
C VAL A 458 46.73 -25.88 5.68
N GLU A 459 47.56 -25.86 4.65
CA GLU A 459 48.87 -26.50 4.69
C GLU A 459 49.82 -25.83 5.70
N SER A 460 49.82 -24.50 5.76
CA SER A 460 50.62 -23.72 6.72
C SER A 460 50.17 -23.96 8.17
N ASP A 461 48.85 -23.96 8.43
CA ASP A 461 48.28 -24.24 9.75
C ASP A 461 48.58 -25.68 10.21
N ARG A 462 48.49 -26.65 9.30
CA ARG A 462 48.86 -28.05 9.57
C ARG A 462 50.33 -28.21 9.97
N LYS A 463 51.26 -27.52 9.28
CA LYS A 463 52.69 -27.49 9.64
C LYS A 463 52.91 -26.88 11.03
N GLY A 464 52.17 -25.81 11.35
CA GLY A 464 52.20 -25.17 12.68
C GLY A 464 51.70 -26.07 13.80
N VAL A 465 50.57 -26.76 13.60
CA VAL A 465 50.00 -27.72 14.57
C VAL A 465 50.91 -28.93 14.77
N GLN A 466 51.57 -29.41 13.73
CA GLN A 466 52.46 -30.57 13.82
C GLN A 466 53.73 -30.29 14.63
N LEU A 467 54.31 -29.08 14.51
CA LEU A 467 55.42 -28.63 15.36
C LEU A 467 55.01 -28.51 16.85
N ILE A 468 53.78 -28.07 17.13
CA ILE A 468 53.22 -28.00 18.49
C ILE A 468 52.99 -29.42 19.05
N LEU A 469 52.45 -30.34 18.23
CA LEU A 469 52.19 -31.73 18.61
C LEU A 469 53.47 -32.54 18.83
N GLU A 470 54.56 -32.25 18.11
CA GLU A 470 55.87 -32.87 18.32
C GLU A 470 56.52 -32.39 19.63
N ALA A 471 56.33 -31.12 19.99
CA ALA A 471 56.73 -30.57 21.28
C ALA A 471 55.90 -31.14 22.46
N GLU A 472 54.62 -31.45 22.24
CA GLU A 472 53.74 -32.11 23.23
C GLU A 472 53.98 -33.64 23.32
N ARG A 473 54.25 -34.32 22.21
CA ARG A 473 54.58 -35.76 22.17
C ARG A 473 55.85 -36.08 22.96
N ALA A 474 56.84 -35.20 22.94
CA ALA A 474 58.04 -35.35 23.76
C ALA A 474 57.73 -35.35 25.28
N LYS A 475 56.72 -34.60 25.72
CA LYS A 475 56.25 -34.58 27.12
C LYS A 475 55.30 -35.74 27.46
N ALA A 476 54.57 -36.29 26.49
CA ALA A 476 53.55 -37.31 26.72
C ALA A 476 54.07 -38.77 26.70
N ILE A 477 55.22 -39.03 26.07
CA ILE A 477 55.81 -40.39 25.99
C ILE A 477 56.32 -40.88 27.36
N GLU A 478 56.79 -39.99 28.24
CA GLU A 478 57.21 -40.35 29.60
C GLU A 478 56.05 -40.82 30.49
N ALA A 479 54.83 -40.32 30.26
CA ALA A 479 53.68 -40.63 31.12
C ALA A 479 52.96 -41.94 30.74
N LYS A 480 52.98 -42.35 29.46
CA LYS A 480 52.18 -43.48 28.95
C LYS A 480 52.79 -44.87 29.18
N LEU A 481 54.11 -44.98 29.38
CA LEU A 481 54.78 -46.27 29.52
C LEU A 481 54.38 -47.04 30.81
N ALA A 482 53.78 -46.36 31.79
CA ALA A 482 53.43 -46.93 33.10
C ALA A 482 52.03 -47.57 33.16
N GLU A 483 51.07 -47.17 32.32
CA GLU A 483 49.66 -47.58 32.43
C GLU A 483 49.27 -48.80 31.57
N GLU A 484 49.97 -49.04 30.46
CA GLU A 484 49.55 -50.02 29.44
C GLU A 484 49.75 -51.50 29.88
N LYS A 485 50.57 -51.73 30.91
CA LYS A 485 50.91 -53.08 31.41
C LYS A 485 49.78 -53.77 32.20
N GLN A 486 48.78 -53.03 32.69
CA GLN A 486 47.74 -53.58 33.58
C GLN A 486 46.42 -53.99 32.90
N ARG A 487 46.14 -53.55 31.67
CA ARG A 487 44.78 -53.70 31.08
C ARG A 487 44.52 -54.99 30.31
N LEU A 488 45.56 -55.75 29.93
CA LEU A 488 45.47 -56.89 29.01
C LEU A 488 44.89 -58.19 29.60
N LEU A 489 44.72 -58.29 30.93
CA LEU A 489 44.38 -59.55 31.61
C LEU A 489 42.88 -59.77 31.87
N GLN A 490 42.03 -58.75 31.71
CA GLN A 490 40.70 -58.76 32.32
C GLN A 490 39.52 -58.93 31.35
N GLU A 491 39.78 -59.01 30.03
CA GLU A 491 38.70 -59.05 29.03
C GLU A 491 38.11 -60.43 28.72
N GLN A 492 38.66 -61.51 29.28
CA GLN A 492 38.44 -62.80 28.61
C GLN A 492 37.08 -63.48 28.77
N LYS A 493 36.24 -63.25 29.79
CA LYS A 493 35.07 -64.14 29.97
C LYS A 493 33.78 -63.47 30.47
N THR A 494 32.85 -63.34 29.52
CA THR A 494 31.46 -63.82 29.65
C THR A 494 30.42 -63.09 30.54
N ALA A 495 30.60 -61.82 30.91
CA ALA A 495 29.52 -61.02 31.55
C ALA A 495 28.94 -59.87 30.68
N LYS A 496 29.51 -59.62 29.48
CA LYS A 496 29.18 -58.45 28.64
C LYS A 496 27.87 -58.56 27.82
N LEU A 497 27.36 -59.77 27.52
CA LEU A 497 26.29 -59.91 26.52
C LEU A 497 24.86 -59.71 27.06
N GLN A 498 24.56 -60.06 28.32
CA GLN A 498 23.21 -59.91 28.88
C GLN A 498 22.89 -58.50 29.42
N ARG A 499 23.89 -57.66 29.70
CA ARG A 499 23.70 -56.22 30.02
C ARG A 499 23.57 -55.33 28.78
N LEU A 500 24.06 -55.78 27.62
CA LEU A 500 24.04 -55.01 26.37
C LEU A 500 22.63 -54.90 25.77
N PHE A 501 21.77 -55.92 25.96
CA PHE A 501 20.45 -55.98 25.34
C PHE A 501 19.41 -55.10 26.05
N LEU A 502 19.41 -55.06 27.40
CA LEU A 502 18.56 -54.12 28.17
C LEU A 502 19.04 -52.65 28.00
N GLY A 503 20.35 -52.44 27.90
CA GLY A 503 20.94 -51.12 27.62
C GLY A 503 20.57 -50.60 26.22
N ALA A 504 20.63 -51.46 25.20
CA ALA A 504 20.26 -51.11 23.84
C ALA A 504 18.76 -50.78 23.68
N MET A 505 17.86 -51.49 24.36
CA MET A 505 16.42 -51.20 24.35
C MET A 505 16.08 -49.88 25.07
N SER A 506 16.80 -49.58 26.15
CA SER A 506 16.66 -48.32 26.90
C SER A 506 17.19 -47.13 26.10
N ILE A 507 18.31 -47.29 25.39
CA ILE A 507 18.88 -46.28 24.49
C ILE A 507 17.96 -46.07 23.28
N ALA A 508 17.38 -47.12 22.70
CA ALA A 508 16.42 -47.00 21.61
C ALA A 508 15.13 -46.27 22.04
N PHE A 509 14.61 -46.53 23.24
CA PHE A 509 13.46 -45.80 23.79
C PHE A 509 13.79 -44.33 24.09
N LEU A 510 15.00 -44.04 24.58
CA LEU A 510 15.49 -42.67 24.79
C LEU A 510 15.67 -41.92 23.47
N ILE A 511 16.15 -42.58 22.41
CA ILE A 511 16.27 -42.00 21.06
C ILE A 511 14.87 -41.75 20.48
N ALA A 512 13.95 -42.70 20.56
CA ALA A 512 12.57 -42.52 20.08
C ALA A 512 11.83 -41.42 20.85
N SER A 513 11.99 -41.37 22.18
CA SER A 513 11.44 -40.30 23.02
C SER A 513 12.09 -38.94 22.72
N GLY A 514 13.40 -38.92 22.47
CA GLY A 514 14.14 -37.72 22.06
C GLY A 514 13.72 -37.21 20.69
N LEU A 515 13.49 -38.09 19.72
CA LEU A 515 12.94 -37.76 18.40
C LEU A 515 11.49 -37.29 18.51
N GLY A 516 10.67 -37.90 19.37
CA GLY A 516 9.31 -37.46 19.65
C GLY A 516 9.27 -36.07 20.28
N LEU A 517 10.14 -35.79 21.26
CA LEU A 517 10.30 -34.46 21.86
C LEU A 517 10.82 -33.43 20.86
N PHE A 518 11.76 -33.83 19.98
CA PHE A 518 12.27 -32.97 18.91
C PHE A 518 11.20 -32.66 17.87
N ALA A 519 10.42 -33.65 17.44
CA ALA A 519 9.28 -33.46 16.53
C ALA A 519 8.17 -32.60 17.16
N PHE A 520 7.87 -32.82 18.45
CA PHE A 520 6.91 -31.98 19.18
C PHE A 520 7.41 -30.54 19.34
N LYS A 521 8.71 -30.35 19.57
CA LYS A 521 9.34 -29.02 19.60
C LYS A 521 9.25 -28.35 18.22
N GLN A 522 9.58 -29.05 17.14
CA GLN A 522 9.44 -28.51 15.78
C GLN A 522 7.98 -28.19 15.42
N TYR A 523 7.03 -29.04 15.79
CA TYR A 523 5.60 -28.78 15.60
C TYR A 523 5.17 -27.48 16.31
N ARG A 524 5.61 -27.30 17.56
CA ARG A 524 5.32 -26.10 18.34
C ARG A 524 5.99 -24.85 17.76
N GLU A 525 7.24 -24.96 17.31
CA GLU A 525 7.96 -23.87 16.65
C GLU A 525 7.30 -23.46 15.32
N ALA A 526 6.84 -24.41 14.51
CA ALA A 526 6.11 -24.14 13.28
C ALA A 526 4.79 -23.39 13.54
N ARG A 527 4.04 -23.79 14.58
CA ARG A 527 2.81 -23.12 15.00
C ARG A 527 3.04 -21.71 15.54
N VAL A 528 4.12 -21.50 16.31
CA VAL A 528 4.52 -20.15 16.76
C VAL A 528 4.95 -19.29 15.57
N SER A 529 5.66 -19.85 14.59
CA SER A 529 6.02 -19.16 13.34
C SER A 529 4.78 -18.75 12.55
N GLU A 530 3.77 -19.62 12.47
CA GLU A 530 2.48 -19.32 11.84
C GLU A 530 1.75 -18.17 12.56
N ILE A 531 1.74 -18.13 13.89
CA ILE A 531 1.18 -17.01 14.67
C ILE A 531 1.91 -15.71 14.35
N LYS A 532 3.25 -15.73 14.29
CA LYS A 532 4.06 -14.56 13.95
C LYS A 532 3.78 -14.07 12.53
N ALA A 533 3.63 -14.98 11.58
CA ALA A 533 3.26 -14.66 10.21
C ALA A 533 1.86 -14.03 10.13
N LEU A 534 0.86 -14.56 10.85
CA LEU A 534 -0.48 -13.97 10.93
C LEU A 534 -0.47 -12.58 11.58
N THR A 535 0.36 -12.39 12.61
CA THR A 535 0.53 -11.10 13.28
C THR A 535 1.11 -10.05 12.32
N SER A 536 2.19 -10.39 11.62
CA SER A 536 2.81 -9.52 10.60
C SER A 536 1.88 -9.28 9.40
N SER A 537 1.13 -10.30 8.99
CA SER A 537 0.11 -10.18 7.94
C SER A 537 -0.98 -9.20 8.34
N SER A 538 -1.50 -9.28 9.57
CA SER A 538 -2.49 -8.33 10.07
C SER A 538 -1.97 -6.89 10.09
N GLU A 539 -0.73 -6.66 10.55
CA GLU A 539 -0.10 -5.32 10.52
C GLU A 539 0.02 -4.77 9.09
N SER A 540 0.50 -5.60 8.16
CA SER A 540 0.64 -5.23 6.75
C SER A 540 -0.72 -4.94 6.10
N LEU A 541 -1.72 -5.78 6.36
CA LEU A 541 -3.09 -5.60 5.85
C LEU A 541 -3.73 -4.32 6.40
N LEU A 542 -3.54 -4.00 7.68
CA LEU A 542 -3.97 -2.73 8.28
C LEU A 542 -3.29 -1.54 7.58
N GLY A 543 -1.98 -1.60 7.35
CA GLY A 543 -1.23 -0.57 6.60
C GLY A 543 -1.68 -0.42 5.14
N ALA A 544 -2.15 -1.51 4.52
CA ALA A 544 -2.74 -1.53 3.18
C ALA A 544 -4.24 -1.18 3.15
N ASN A 545 -4.82 -0.78 4.29
CA ASN A 545 -6.24 -0.45 4.45
C ASN A 545 -7.21 -1.61 4.12
N ARG A 546 -6.78 -2.85 4.39
CA ARG A 546 -7.59 -4.08 4.32
C ARG A 546 -8.06 -4.49 5.73
N GLN A 547 -8.90 -3.65 6.33
CA GLN A 547 -9.24 -3.71 7.76
C GLN A 547 -9.90 -5.03 8.18
N LEU A 548 -10.88 -5.53 7.42
CA LEU A 548 -11.54 -6.82 7.71
C LEU A 548 -10.57 -8.00 7.62
N ASP A 549 -9.69 -8.00 6.61
CA ASP A 549 -8.71 -9.07 6.40
C ASP A 549 -7.66 -9.07 7.52
N ALA A 550 -7.20 -7.89 7.93
CA ALA A 550 -6.32 -7.71 9.09
C ALA A 550 -6.98 -8.25 10.36
N MET A 551 -8.25 -7.90 10.59
CA MET A 551 -8.99 -8.37 11.75
C MET A 551 -9.13 -9.90 11.78
N ILE A 552 -9.41 -10.52 10.63
CA ILE A 552 -9.44 -11.98 10.50
C ILE A 552 -8.06 -12.59 10.84
N ALA A 553 -6.98 -12.04 10.30
CA ALA A 553 -5.62 -12.51 10.60
C ALA A 553 -5.29 -12.38 12.11
N ALA A 554 -5.69 -11.28 12.76
CA ALA A 554 -5.53 -11.08 14.19
C ALA A 554 -6.37 -12.09 15.03
N ILE A 555 -7.62 -12.35 14.64
CA ILE A 555 -8.49 -13.35 15.28
C ILE A 555 -7.86 -14.75 15.15
N LYS A 556 -7.37 -15.12 13.97
CA LYS A 556 -6.68 -16.39 13.73
C LYS A 556 -5.43 -16.51 14.61
N ALA A 557 -4.63 -15.45 14.69
CA ALA A 557 -3.43 -15.43 15.53
C ALA A 557 -3.79 -15.65 17.01
N LYS A 558 -4.83 -14.97 17.52
CA LYS A 558 -5.27 -15.11 18.92
C LYS A 558 -5.86 -16.49 19.21
N ARG A 559 -6.71 -17.05 18.35
CA ARG A 559 -7.26 -18.41 18.54
C ARG A 559 -6.17 -19.49 18.49
N LYS A 560 -5.19 -19.34 17.59
CA LYS A 560 -4.03 -20.26 17.54
C LYS A 560 -3.15 -20.13 18.79
N LEU A 561 -2.95 -18.91 19.28
CA LEU A 561 -2.22 -18.67 20.53
C LEU A 561 -2.92 -19.38 21.71
N GLU A 562 -4.24 -19.24 21.82
CA GLU A 562 -5.04 -19.89 22.88
C GLU A 562 -4.99 -21.42 22.81
N SER A 563 -4.92 -22.02 21.60
CA SER A 563 -4.82 -23.48 21.46
C SER A 563 -3.43 -24.06 21.78
N LEU A 564 -2.36 -23.27 21.68
CA LEU A 564 -0.98 -23.70 21.98
C LEU A 564 -0.62 -23.60 23.47
N GLY A 565 -1.35 -22.80 24.25
CA GLY A 565 -1.05 -22.55 25.66
C GLY A 565 0.23 -21.73 25.84
N ASN A 566 1.24 -22.27 26.53
CA ASN A 566 2.45 -21.51 26.91
C ASN A 566 3.27 -21.10 25.68
N VAL A 567 3.23 -19.82 25.31
CA VAL A 567 4.06 -19.21 24.26
C VAL A 567 4.88 -18.10 24.90
N ASP A 568 6.00 -17.69 24.27
CA ASP A 568 6.82 -16.62 24.81
C ASP A 568 6.02 -15.31 24.99
N HIS A 569 6.37 -14.55 26.02
CA HIS A 569 5.67 -13.34 26.41
C HIS A 569 5.64 -12.29 25.27
N GLN A 570 6.71 -12.21 24.47
CA GLN A 570 6.79 -11.25 23.38
C GLN A 570 5.78 -11.56 22.28
N THR A 571 5.68 -12.82 21.86
CA THR A 571 4.69 -13.24 20.86
C THR A 571 3.26 -13.01 21.36
N THR A 572 2.98 -13.33 22.63
CA THR A 572 1.67 -13.07 23.24
C THR A 572 1.31 -11.58 23.20
N LYS A 573 2.24 -10.71 23.62
CA LYS A 573 2.08 -9.26 23.58
C LYS A 573 1.89 -8.72 22.16
N ASN A 574 2.64 -9.24 21.18
CA ASN A 574 2.50 -8.82 19.78
C ASN A 574 1.10 -9.17 19.24
N VAL A 575 0.63 -10.39 19.49
CA VAL A 575 -0.74 -10.81 19.10
C VAL A 575 -1.80 -9.91 19.72
N GLU A 576 -1.67 -9.58 21.00
CA GLU A 576 -2.60 -8.68 21.69
C GLU A 576 -2.54 -7.24 21.17
N THR A 577 -1.34 -6.76 20.84
CA THR A 577 -1.14 -5.42 20.27
C THR A 577 -1.84 -5.32 18.92
N VAL A 578 -1.63 -6.29 18.04
CA VAL A 578 -2.22 -6.31 16.70
C VAL A 578 -3.73 -6.52 16.73
N LEU A 579 -4.23 -7.38 17.63
CA LEU A 579 -5.67 -7.53 17.84
C LEU A 579 -6.30 -6.22 18.35
N ASN A 580 -5.68 -5.53 19.30
CA ASN A 580 -6.14 -4.22 19.76
C ASN A 580 -6.13 -3.20 18.59
N GLN A 581 -5.04 -3.12 17.84
CA GLN A 581 -4.96 -2.22 16.67
C GLN A 581 -6.08 -2.49 15.66
N ALA A 582 -6.39 -3.76 15.37
CA ALA A 582 -7.51 -4.11 14.51
C ALA A 582 -8.86 -3.69 15.11
N VAL A 583 -9.09 -3.95 16.40
CA VAL A 583 -10.36 -3.63 17.10
C VAL A 583 -10.64 -2.13 17.15
N TYR A 584 -9.63 -1.31 17.47
CA TYR A 584 -9.81 0.14 17.57
C TYR A 584 -9.65 0.87 16.22
N GLY A 585 -8.88 0.31 15.29
CA GLY A 585 -8.54 0.93 14.01
C GLY A 585 -9.46 0.59 12.84
N SER A 586 -10.43 -0.30 13.02
CA SER A 586 -11.34 -0.73 11.95
C SER A 586 -12.68 0.02 11.96
N TYR A 587 -13.10 0.40 10.76
CA TYR A 587 -14.34 1.10 10.44
C TYR A 587 -15.14 0.36 9.36
N GLU A 588 -14.47 -0.41 8.48
CA GLU A 588 -15.11 -1.35 7.56
C GLU A 588 -15.71 -2.50 8.37
N PHE A 589 -17.03 -2.72 8.26
CA PHE A 589 -17.71 -3.84 8.94
C PHE A 589 -18.24 -4.89 7.95
N ASN A 590 -18.38 -4.53 6.67
CA ASN A 590 -18.75 -5.50 5.64
C ASN A 590 -18.30 -5.09 4.24
N ARG A 591 -18.29 -6.05 3.32
CA ARG A 591 -18.00 -5.87 1.90
C ARG A 591 -18.96 -6.71 1.06
N LEU A 592 -19.64 -6.07 0.12
CA LEU A 592 -20.58 -6.69 -0.80
C LEU A 592 -19.89 -6.90 -2.15
N ASN A 593 -19.62 -8.17 -2.44
CA ASN A 593 -19.03 -8.58 -3.71
C ASN A 593 -20.11 -9.24 -4.56
N GLY A 594 -20.30 -8.76 -5.78
CA GLY A 594 -21.22 -9.44 -6.68
C GLY A 594 -21.40 -8.80 -8.05
N HIS A 595 -21.40 -7.47 -8.16
CA HIS A 595 -21.44 -6.82 -9.49
C HIS A 595 -20.27 -7.30 -10.34
N LYS A 596 -20.52 -7.49 -11.65
CA LYS A 596 -19.50 -8.00 -12.58
C LYS A 596 -18.65 -6.88 -13.21
N ASP A 597 -19.04 -5.64 -12.95
CA ASP A 597 -18.48 -4.42 -13.52
C ASP A 597 -18.70 -3.26 -12.53
N SER A 598 -18.23 -2.07 -12.88
CA SER A 598 -18.30 -0.85 -12.08
C SER A 598 -19.68 -0.60 -11.47
N VAL A 599 -19.72 -0.28 -10.18
CA VAL A 599 -20.95 0.12 -9.50
C VAL A 599 -21.16 1.62 -9.67
N MET A 600 -22.21 1.97 -10.39
CA MET A 600 -22.53 3.33 -10.81
C MET A 600 -23.60 4.00 -9.94
N ALA A 601 -24.24 3.28 -9.03
CA ALA A 601 -25.23 3.84 -8.12
C ALA A 601 -25.31 3.04 -6.82
N VAL A 602 -25.53 3.74 -5.71
CA VAL A 602 -25.80 3.15 -4.39
C VAL A 602 -26.90 3.95 -3.71
N ALA A 603 -27.85 3.27 -3.07
CA ALA A 603 -28.85 3.86 -2.20
C ALA A 603 -29.08 2.98 -0.96
N ILE A 604 -29.37 3.62 0.17
CA ILE A 604 -29.77 2.96 1.41
C ILE A 604 -31.25 3.26 1.63
N SER A 605 -32.01 2.24 2.02
CA SER A 605 -33.42 2.44 2.34
C SER A 605 -33.58 3.31 3.60
N PRO A 606 -34.59 4.19 3.68
CA PRO A 606 -34.82 5.05 4.84
C PRO A 606 -34.89 4.33 6.20
N ASP A 607 -35.42 3.11 6.23
CA ASP A 607 -35.50 2.19 7.39
C ASP A 607 -34.19 1.41 7.68
N LEU A 608 -33.15 1.62 6.88
CA LEU A 608 -31.81 1.04 7.00
C LEU A 608 -31.74 -0.49 6.87
N GLN A 609 -32.81 -1.12 6.39
CA GLN A 609 -32.88 -2.57 6.24
C GLN A 609 -32.34 -3.09 4.91
N LEU A 610 -32.23 -2.22 3.90
CA LEU A 610 -31.88 -2.61 2.54
C LEU A 610 -30.88 -1.63 1.91
N ILE A 611 -30.08 -2.17 1.01
CA ILE A 611 -29.15 -1.43 0.16
C ILE A 611 -29.50 -1.79 -1.28
N ALA A 612 -29.62 -0.80 -2.16
CA ALA A 612 -29.78 -0.99 -3.58
C ALA A 612 -28.55 -0.47 -4.33
N THR A 613 -28.01 -1.26 -5.24
CA THR A 613 -26.84 -0.87 -6.05
C THR A 613 -27.12 -1.07 -7.53
N GLY A 614 -26.66 -0.15 -8.37
CA GLY A 614 -26.77 -0.22 -9.83
C GLY A 614 -25.38 -0.24 -10.47
N GLY A 615 -25.17 -1.03 -11.51
CA GLY A 615 -23.85 -1.17 -12.14
C GLY A 615 -23.84 -1.07 -13.66
N GLU A 616 -22.62 -0.98 -14.22
CA GLU A 616 -22.36 -1.12 -15.66
C GLU A 616 -22.70 -2.52 -16.18
N ASP A 617 -22.76 -3.52 -15.28
CA ASP A 617 -23.26 -4.86 -15.55
C ASP A 617 -24.77 -4.92 -15.85
N GLN A 618 -25.43 -3.77 -15.99
CA GLN A 618 -26.83 -3.59 -16.36
C GLN A 618 -27.80 -4.15 -15.32
N THR A 619 -27.34 -4.34 -14.07
CA THR A 619 -28.17 -4.85 -12.99
C THR A 619 -28.40 -3.82 -11.89
N VAL A 620 -29.56 -3.92 -11.25
CA VAL A 620 -29.79 -3.43 -9.90
C VAL A 620 -29.73 -4.62 -8.95
N ARG A 621 -29.03 -4.51 -7.82
CA ARG A 621 -28.99 -5.53 -6.79
C ARG A 621 -29.53 -4.99 -5.48
N ILE A 622 -30.35 -5.80 -4.83
CA ILE A 622 -30.90 -5.49 -3.50
C ILE A 622 -30.20 -6.38 -2.50
N TRP A 623 -29.65 -5.76 -1.46
CA TRP A 623 -28.86 -6.39 -0.42
C TRP A 623 -29.47 -6.11 0.94
N LYS A 624 -29.25 -7.03 1.89
CA LYS A 624 -29.32 -6.70 3.32
C LYS A 624 -27.96 -6.16 3.79
N PRO A 625 -27.92 -5.37 4.88
CA PRO A 625 -26.67 -4.90 5.50
C PRO A 625 -25.71 -6.01 5.91
N ASP A 626 -26.21 -7.22 6.19
CA ASP A 626 -25.39 -8.41 6.48
C ASP A 626 -24.63 -8.95 5.26
N GLY A 627 -24.90 -8.39 4.08
CA GLY A 627 -24.25 -8.69 2.81
C GLY A 627 -24.91 -9.77 1.98
N SER A 628 -26.05 -10.32 2.43
CA SER A 628 -26.85 -11.22 1.62
C SER A 628 -27.54 -10.48 0.46
N ILE A 629 -27.49 -11.08 -0.73
CA ILE A 629 -28.24 -10.63 -1.91
C ILE A 629 -29.66 -11.17 -1.81
N LEU A 630 -30.66 -10.29 -1.94
CA LEU A 630 -32.07 -10.67 -2.04
C LEU A 630 -32.51 -10.84 -3.49
N HIS A 631 -32.21 -9.84 -4.33
CA HIS A 631 -32.69 -9.80 -5.71
C HIS A 631 -31.65 -9.19 -6.66
N ILE A 632 -31.66 -9.66 -7.91
CA ILE A 632 -30.89 -9.11 -9.03
C ILE A 632 -31.88 -8.76 -10.15
N LEU A 633 -32.02 -7.47 -10.44
CA LEU A 633 -32.99 -6.89 -11.37
C LEU A 633 -32.26 -6.42 -12.62
N LYS A 634 -32.84 -6.62 -13.81
CA LYS A 634 -32.14 -6.37 -15.09
C LYS A 634 -32.64 -5.13 -15.84
N HIS A 635 -31.70 -4.37 -16.37
CA HIS A 635 -31.86 -3.32 -17.37
C HIS A 635 -31.27 -3.74 -18.72
N SER A 636 -31.47 -2.93 -19.76
CA SER A 636 -30.89 -3.14 -21.10
C SER A 636 -29.65 -2.27 -21.34
N GLY A 637 -29.29 -1.43 -20.37
CA GLY A 637 -28.05 -0.65 -20.32
C GLY A 637 -27.61 -0.38 -18.88
N ALA A 638 -26.42 0.19 -18.72
CA ALA A 638 -25.82 0.49 -17.42
C ALA A 638 -26.77 1.31 -16.53
N VAL A 639 -26.85 0.97 -15.25
CA VAL A 639 -27.76 1.64 -14.31
C VAL A 639 -27.01 2.77 -13.60
N TRP A 640 -27.32 4.02 -13.96
CA TRP A 640 -26.60 5.20 -13.47
C TRP A 640 -27.11 5.73 -12.13
N ARG A 641 -28.39 5.48 -11.79
CA ARG A 641 -28.95 5.95 -10.52
C ARG A 641 -30.03 5.01 -10.01
N VAL A 642 -30.07 4.80 -8.70
CA VAL A 642 -31.08 4.03 -7.98
C VAL A 642 -31.47 4.80 -6.74
N VAL A 643 -32.76 4.84 -6.41
CA VAL A 643 -33.26 5.49 -5.18
C VAL A 643 -34.46 4.72 -4.63
N PHE A 644 -34.55 4.64 -3.30
CA PHE A 644 -35.74 4.16 -2.60
C PHE A 644 -36.79 5.26 -2.49
N ASN A 645 -38.06 4.88 -2.40
CA ASN A 645 -39.10 5.80 -1.97
C ASN A 645 -39.03 6.02 -0.43
N PRO A 646 -39.70 7.05 0.09
CA PRO A 646 -39.69 7.37 1.52
C PRO A 646 -40.15 6.21 2.44
N ASP A 647 -41.07 5.36 1.98
CA ASP A 647 -41.60 4.23 2.76
C ASP A 647 -40.76 2.93 2.65
N SER A 648 -39.58 2.98 2.04
CA SER A 648 -38.67 1.83 1.87
C SER A 648 -39.25 0.61 1.11
N ASN A 649 -40.40 0.73 0.44
CA ASN A 649 -41.08 -0.40 -0.20
C ASN A 649 -40.95 -0.43 -1.73
N LEU A 650 -40.52 0.67 -2.35
CA LEU A 650 -40.31 0.82 -3.79
C LEU A 650 -38.89 1.30 -4.11
N ILE A 651 -38.42 0.93 -5.29
CA ILE A 651 -37.14 1.38 -5.87
C ILE A 651 -37.42 1.91 -7.27
N VAL A 652 -36.86 3.07 -7.60
CA VAL A 652 -36.78 3.54 -8.98
C VAL A 652 -35.33 3.59 -9.45
N SER A 653 -35.11 3.20 -10.69
CA SER A 653 -33.79 3.07 -11.30
C SER A 653 -33.77 3.74 -12.67
N ALA A 654 -32.68 4.46 -12.95
CA ALA A 654 -32.42 5.16 -14.20
C ALA A 654 -31.23 4.53 -14.92
N SER A 655 -31.40 4.28 -16.23
CA SER A 655 -30.40 3.63 -17.05
C SER A 655 -29.90 4.52 -18.19
N LEU A 656 -28.68 4.22 -18.64
CA LEU A 656 -28.08 4.82 -19.83
C LEU A 656 -28.82 4.42 -21.12
N ASP A 657 -29.70 3.41 -21.08
CA ASP A 657 -30.61 3.08 -22.19
C ASP A 657 -31.77 4.08 -22.37
N GLY A 658 -31.85 5.11 -21.53
CA GLY A 658 -32.90 6.14 -21.57
C GLY A 658 -34.20 5.75 -20.84
N SER A 659 -34.26 4.55 -20.28
CA SER A 659 -35.41 4.04 -19.54
C SER A 659 -35.33 4.34 -18.05
N VAL A 660 -36.52 4.38 -17.43
CA VAL A 660 -36.71 4.36 -15.98
C VAL A 660 -37.55 3.13 -15.64
N LYS A 661 -37.15 2.40 -14.60
CA LYS A 661 -37.87 1.24 -14.08
C LYS A 661 -38.21 1.41 -12.60
N LEU A 662 -39.46 1.09 -12.26
CA LEU A 662 -40.02 1.09 -10.91
C LEU A 662 -40.24 -0.36 -10.45
N TRP A 663 -39.75 -0.67 -9.27
CA TRP A 663 -39.74 -2.02 -8.69
C TRP A 663 -40.29 -1.98 -7.26
N ARG A 664 -40.87 -3.09 -6.82
CA ARG A 664 -40.98 -3.39 -5.38
C ARG A 664 -39.65 -3.91 -4.85
N VAL A 665 -39.42 -3.74 -3.56
CA VAL A 665 -38.22 -4.27 -2.88
C VAL A 665 -38.12 -5.80 -2.88
N ASP A 666 -39.23 -6.51 -3.13
CA ASP A 666 -39.28 -7.96 -3.37
C ASP A 666 -38.80 -8.38 -4.78
N GLY A 667 -38.34 -7.41 -5.58
CA GLY A 667 -37.83 -7.61 -6.94
C GLY A 667 -38.90 -7.60 -8.04
N THR A 668 -40.18 -7.43 -7.70
CA THR A 668 -41.26 -7.35 -8.70
C THR A 668 -41.14 -6.06 -9.52
N LEU A 669 -41.04 -6.17 -10.85
CA LEU A 669 -41.13 -5.03 -11.75
C LEU A 669 -42.57 -4.50 -11.78
N ILE A 670 -42.80 -3.26 -11.36
CA ILE A 670 -44.11 -2.60 -11.45
C ILE A 670 -44.27 -1.96 -12.83
N LYS A 671 -43.27 -1.18 -13.25
CA LYS A 671 -43.34 -0.43 -14.50
C LYS A 671 -41.97 -0.19 -15.11
N SER A 672 -41.92 -0.20 -16.43
CA SER A 672 -40.80 0.28 -17.24
C SER A 672 -41.33 1.25 -18.28
N PHE A 673 -40.65 2.38 -18.46
CA PHE A 673 -41.03 3.38 -19.47
C PHE A 673 -39.80 4.11 -20.02
N GLN A 674 -39.87 4.49 -21.30
CA GLN A 674 -38.83 5.30 -21.94
C GLN A 674 -38.97 6.75 -21.48
N ALA A 675 -38.16 7.16 -20.51
CA ALA A 675 -38.25 8.49 -19.94
C ALA A 675 -37.63 9.55 -20.85
N HIS A 676 -36.46 9.23 -21.43
CA HIS A 676 -35.69 10.13 -22.29
C HIS A 676 -35.20 9.40 -23.55
N LYS A 677 -34.91 10.15 -24.63
CA LYS A 677 -34.32 9.59 -25.87
C LYS A 677 -32.81 9.33 -25.75
N LEU A 678 -32.18 9.93 -24.74
CA LEU A 678 -30.77 9.87 -24.42
C LEU A 678 -30.63 9.36 -22.97
N PRO A 679 -29.41 9.02 -22.50
CA PRO A 679 -29.20 8.48 -21.17
C PRO A 679 -29.91 9.24 -20.04
N VAL A 680 -30.47 8.52 -19.07
CA VAL A 680 -31.03 9.10 -17.85
C VAL A 680 -29.97 9.07 -16.76
N TRP A 681 -29.56 10.24 -16.26
CA TRP A 681 -28.57 10.32 -15.17
C TRP A 681 -29.19 10.68 -13.82
N GLY A 682 -30.33 11.35 -13.81
CA GLY A 682 -31.03 11.75 -12.59
C GLY A 682 -32.37 11.06 -12.44
N VAL A 683 -32.67 10.59 -11.23
CA VAL A 683 -34.00 10.17 -10.81
C VAL A 683 -34.21 10.47 -9.33
N ALA A 684 -35.42 10.86 -8.95
CA ALA A 684 -35.81 11.14 -7.58
C ALA A 684 -37.31 10.85 -7.34
N PHE A 685 -37.66 10.40 -6.14
CA PHE A 685 -39.05 10.39 -5.66
C PHE A 685 -39.43 11.72 -5.05
N SER A 686 -40.71 12.09 -5.14
CA SER A 686 -41.28 13.14 -4.29
C SER A 686 -41.31 12.70 -2.82
N PRO A 687 -41.32 13.63 -1.85
CA PRO A 687 -41.34 13.30 -0.42
C PRO A 687 -42.56 12.50 0.05
N ASP A 688 -43.67 12.55 -0.69
CA ASP A 688 -44.88 11.74 -0.46
C ASP A 688 -44.83 10.37 -1.18
N GLY A 689 -43.76 10.10 -1.93
CA GLY A 689 -43.56 8.87 -2.70
C GLY A 689 -44.46 8.70 -3.93
N GLN A 690 -45.28 9.69 -4.29
CA GLN A 690 -46.31 9.55 -5.35
C GLN A 690 -45.84 9.91 -6.75
N LEU A 691 -44.74 10.66 -6.86
CA LEU A 691 -44.22 11.17 -8.13
C LEU A 691 -42.76 10.79 -8.31
N ILE A 692 -42.33 10.73 -9.57
CA ILE A 692 -40.96 10.48 -9.99
C ILE A 692 -40.52 11.66 -10.85
N ALA A 693 -39.36 12.25 -10.55
CA ALA A 693 -38.67 13.18 -11.44
C ALA A 693 -37.50 12.48 -12.10
N SER A 694 -37.26 12.73 -13.38
CA SER A 694 -36.12 12.21 -14.14
C SER A 694 -35.40 13.32 -14.91
N SER A 695 -34.08 13.19 -15.07
CA SER A 695 -33.27 14.10 -15.88
C SER A 695 -32.28 13.35 -16.76
N GLY A 696 -32.02 13.85 -17.96
CA GLY A 696 -31.25 13.09 -18.94
C GLY A 696 -30.48 13.92 -19.98
N GLY A 697 -29.89 13.18 -20.92
CA GLY A 697 -29.04 13.68 -22.00
C GLY A 697 -29.74 14.62 -22.98
N ASP A 698 -31.08 14.63 -23.00
CA ASP A 698 -31.88 15.48 -23.86
C ASP A 698 -32.10 16.91 -23.31
N ALA A 699 -31.28 17.31 -22.33
CA ALA A 699 -31.31 18.61 -21.66
C ALA A 699 -32.65 18.92 -20.94
N LYS A 700 -33.45 17.90 -20.62
CA LYS A 700 -34.77 18.05 -20.01
C LYS A 700 -34.85 17.40 -18.64
N VAL A 701 -35.78 17.92 -17.85
CA VAL A 701 -36.33 17.25 -16.67
C VAL A 701 -37.77 16.85 -16.97
N LYS A 702 -38.22 15.71 -16.46
CA LYS A 702 -39.59 15.22 -16.64
C LYS A 702 -40.17 14.74 -15.31
N LEU A 703 -41.48 14.94 -15.14
CA LEU A 703 -42.24 14.53 -13.95
C LEU A 703 -43.27 13.48 -14.34
N TRP A 704 -43.35 12.42 -13.55
CA TRP A 704 -44.14 11.22 -13.83
C TRP A 704 -44.93 10.77 -12.61
N THR A 705 -46.08 10.14 -12.85
CA THR A 705 -46.77 9.30 -11.85
C THR A 705 -46.17 7.89 -11.80
N LEU A 706 -46.44 7.15 -10.71
CA LEU A 706 -45.91 5.79 -10.52
C LEU A 706 -46.35 4.78 -11.60
N ASP A 707 -47.48 5.02 -12.25
CA ASP A 707 -47.99 4.22 -13.39
C ASP A 707 -47.21 4.46 -14.70
N GLY A 708 -46.27 5.41 -14.72
CA GLY A 708 -45.46 5.79 -15.87
C GLY A 708 -46.07 6.89 -16.75
N ARG A 709 -47.18 7.52 -16.36
CA ARG A 709 -47.75 8.64 -17.11
C ARG A 709 -46.93 9.92 -16.91
N LEU A 710 -46.58 10.59 -18.01
CA LEU A 710 -45.87 11.86 -18.03
C LEU A 710 -46.82 13.01 -17.64
N LEU A 711 -46.51 13.72 -16.56
CA LEU A 711 -47.26 14.90 -16.12
C LEU A 711 -46.69 16.20 -16.71
N LYS A 712 -45.36 16.35 -16.70
CA LYS A 712 -44.70 17.58 -17.13
C LYS A 712 -43.33 17.33 -17.74
N THR A 713 -42.94 18.20 -18.68
CA THR A 713 -41.56 18.32 -19.17
C THR A 713 -41.08 19.75 -18.91
N PHE A 714 -39.96 19.88 -18.21
CA PHE A 714 -39.32 21.16 -17.90
C PHE A 714 -38.22 21.42 -18.94
N ILE A 715 -38.32 22.56 -19.62
CA ILE A 715 -37.41 22.95 -20.72
C ILE A 715 -36.73 24.26 -20.30
N GLY A 716 -35.40 24.29 -20.37
CA GLY A 716 -34.64 25.52 -20.13
C GLY A 716 -33.14 25.34 -19.86
N HIS A 717 -32.68 24.13 -19.55
CA HIS A 717 -31.25 23.82 -19.57
C HIS A 717 -30.72 23.82 -21.02
N GLN A 718 -29.50 24.33 -21.21
CA GLN A 718 -28.86 24.44 -22.52
C GLN A 718 -27.97 23.24 -22.85
N ASN A 719 -27.73 22.39 -21.87
CA ASN A 719 -26.92 21.20 -21.99
C ASN A 719 -27.48 20.08 -21.11
N PHE A 720 -26.85 18.91 -21.13
CA PHE A 720 -27.32 17.72 -20.46
C PHE A 720 -27.53 17.92 -18.94
N VAL A 721 -28.59 17.32 -18.38
CA VAL A 721 -28.97 17.49 -16.96
C VAL A 721 -28.56 16.27 -16.13
N ARG A 722 -27.54 16.43 -15.30
CA ARG A 722 -26.88 15.34 -14.56
C ARG A 722 -27.60 14.91 -13.29
N SER A 723 -28.31 15.84 -12.64
CA SER A 723 -28.94 15.59 -11.34
C SER A 723 -30.28 16.28 -11.22
N VAL A 724 -31.19 15.64 -10.48
CA VAL A 724 -32.52 16.14 -10.13
C VAL A 724 -32.85 15.76 -8.69
N ALA A 725 -33.50 16.66 -7.95
CA ALA A 725 -33.95 16.43 -6.58
C ALA A 725 -35.25 17.19 -6.28
N PHE A 726 -36.10 16.62 -5.43
CA PHE A 726 -37.27 17.32 -4.89
C PHE A 726 -36.92 18.11 -3.64
N SER A 727 -37.58 19.25 -3.45
CA SER A 727 -37.58 19.95 -2.17
C SER A 727 -38.29 19.11 -1.10
N PRO A 728 -37.96 19.29 0.19
CA PRO A 728 -38.55 18.52 1.29
C PRO A 728 -40.09 18.66 1.41
N ASP A 729 -40.63 19.82 1.02
CA ASP A 729 -42.07 20.09 0.97
C ASP A 729 -42.77 19.51 -0.28
N GLY A 730 -42.00 18.97 -1.22
CA GLY A 730 -42.48 18.41 -2.47
C GLY A 730 -43.00 19.44 -3.47
N GLN A 731 -42.83 20.75 -3.24
CA GLN A 731 -43.40 21.80 -4.10
C GLN A 731 -42.45 22.28 -5.20
N MET A 732 -41.16 21.96 -5.08
CA MET A 732 -40.11 22.37 -6.00
C MET A 732 -39.23 21.21 -6.45
N ILE A 733 -38.62 21.39 -7.63
CA ILE A 733 -37.62 20.49 -8.20
C ILE A 733 -36.35 21.32 -8.45
N ALA A 734 -35.21 20.83 -8.01
CA ALA A 734 -33.90 21.37 -8.37
C ALA A 734 -33.24 20.49 -9.45
N SER A 735 -32.60 21.10 -10.44
CA SER A 735 -31.86 20.39 -11.48
C SER A 735 -30.49 21.02 -11.76
N GLY A 736 -29.47 20.18 -11.93
CA GLY A 736 -28.08 20.59 -12.14
C GLY A 736 -27.58 20.14 -13.51
N GLY A 737 -27.04 21.08 -14.29
CA GLY A 737 -26.68 20.87 -15.69
C GLY A 737 -25.19 20.96 -16.00
N ALA A 738 -24.83 20.40 -17.15
CA ALA A 738 -23.55 20.65 -17.83
C ALA A 738 -23.51 22.03 -18.54
N ASP A 739 -24.52 22.86 -18.31
CA ASP A 739 -24.53 24.29 -18.65
C ASP A 739 -24.03 25.16 -17.49
N ASN A 740 -23.43 24.53 -16.47
CA ASN A 740 -22.87 25.13 -15.25
C ASN A 740 -23.92 25.78 -14.33
N THR A 741 -25.21 25.61 -14.62
CA THR A 741 -26.30 26.20 -13.83
C THR A 741 -27.05 25.18 -12.99
N ILE A 742 -27.70 25.71 -11.94
CA ILE A 742 -28.74 25.01 -11.20
C ILE A 742 -30.05 25.72 -11.47
N LYS A 743 -31.12 24.98 -11.74
CA LYS A 743 -32.47 25.55 -11.95
C LYS A 743 -33.44 25.02 -10.91
N LEU A 744 -34.23 25.95 -10.35
CA LEU A 744 -35.31 25.66 -9.41
C LEU A 744 -36.63 25.80 -10.15
N TRP A 745 -37.46 24.78 -10.11
CA TRP A 745 -38.75 24.70 -10.77
C TRP A 745 -39.85 24.48 -9.74
N SER A 746 -41.02 25.05 -9.95
CA SER A 746 -42.23 24.58 -9.27
C SER A 746 -42.73 23.31 -9.96
N VAL A 747 -43.38 22.42 -9.21
CA VAL A 747 -43.87 21.13 -9.73
C VAL A 747 -44.85 21.28 -10.91
N ASP A 748 -45.53 22.42 -11.04
CA ASP A 748 -46.43 22.73 -12.17
C ASP A 748 -45.70 23.06 -13.49
N GLY A 749 -44.38 23.22 -13.47
CA GLY A 749 -43.55 23.45 -14.66
C GLY A 749 -42.87 24.79 -14.77
N ARG A 750 -43.11 25.74 -13.85
CA ARG A 750 -42.55 27.10 -13.97
C ARG A 750 -41.11 27.14 -13.47
N LEU A 751 -40.24 27.82 -14.22
CA LEU A 751 -38.89 28.14 -13.75
C LEU A 751 -38.98 29.24 -12.70
N LEU A 752 -38.62 28.92 -11.45
CA LEU A 752 -38.63 29.86 -10.33
C LEU A 752 -37.32 30.66 -10.27
N LYS A 753 -36.19 29.97 -10.46
CA LYS A 753 -34.86 30.58 -10.35
C LYS A 753 -33.81 29.84 -11.17
N THR A 754 -32.82 30.57 -11.67
CA THR A 754 -31.53 30.02 -12.12
C THR A 754 -30.46 30.47 -11.14
N LEU A 755 -29.73 29.53 -10.55
CA LEU A 755 -28.60 29.80 -9.67
C LEU A 755 -27.32 29.71 -10.51
N GLU A 756 -26.64 30.84 -10.62
CA GLU A 756 -25.39 31.00 -11.34
C GLU A 756 -24.26 31.15 -10.31
N GLY A 757 -23.11 30.54 -10.58
CA GLY A 757 -21.94 30.65 -9.70
C GLY A 757 -20.94 29.52 -9.80
N HIS A 758 -21.33 28.36 -10.31
CA HIS A 758 -20.40 27.33 -10.73
C HIS A 758 -19.76 27.67 -12.09
N GLN A 759 -18.49 27.30 -12.27
CA GLN A 759 -17.71 27.61 -13.48
C GLN A 759 -17.59 26.41 -14.44
N LYS A 760 -18.04 25.23 -13.99
CA LYS A 760 -18.05 23.98 -14.75
C LYS A 760 -19.29 23.14 -14.37
N ASN A 761 -19.39 21.95 -14.96
CA ASN A 761 -20.51 21.03 -14.82
C ASN A 761 -20.92 20.79 -13.37
N VAL A 762 -22.22 20.89 -13.09
CA VAL A 762 -22.81 20.49 -11.81
C VAL A 762 -23.14 19.01 -11.87
N TRP A 763 -22.41 18.19 -11.09
CA TRP A 763 -22.55 16.73 -11.11
C TRP A 763 -23.69 16.23 -10.24
N HIS A 764 -23.86 16.81 -9.05
CA HIS A 764 -24.80 16.32 -8.07
C HIS A 764 -25.44 17.43 -7.24
N LEU A 765 -26.71 17.21 -6.89
CA LEU A 765 -27.52 18.09 -6.04
C LEU A 765 -28.14 17.28 -4.89
N SER A 766 -28.25 17.91 -3.72
CA SER A 766 -28.95 17.33 -2.57
C SER A 766 -29.64 18.44 -1.78
N PHE A 767 -30.87 18.20 -1.33
CA PHE A 767 -31.55 19.09 -0.38
C PHE A 767 -31.15 18.73 1.05
N CYS A 768 -31.16 19.73 1.92
CA CYS A 768 -30.97 19.61 3.35
C CYS A 768 -32.29 19.93 4.07
N PRO A 769 -33.14 18.92 4.38
CA PRO A 769 -34.46 19.14 4.94
C PRO A 769 -34.46 19.95 6.22
N SER A 770 -33.58 19.61 7.17
CA SER A 770 -33.49 20.25 8.48
C SER A 770 -33.17 21.75 8.42
N LYS A 771 -32.52 22.23 7.36
CA LYS A 771 -32.06 23.62 7.23
C LYS A 771 -32.70 24.39 6.08
N ASN A 772 -33.54 23.73 5.28
CA ASN A 772 -34.13 24.29 4.06
C ASN A 772 -33.06 24.87 3.09
N LEU A 773 -32.00 24.10 2.86
CA LEU A 773 -30.88 24.47 1.97
C LEU A 773 -30.78 23.51 0.79
N LEU A 774 -30.14 23.97 -0.29
CA LEU A 774 -29.69 23.15 -1.41
C LEU A 774 -28.17 23.13 -1.42
N ILE A 775 -27.56 21.96 -1.64
CA ILE A 775 -26.12 21.82 -1.81
C ILE A 775 -25.80 21.23 -3.18
N SER A 776 -24.71 21.72 -3.78
CA SER A 776 -24.27 21.33 -5.11
C SER A 776 -22.80 21.00 -5.16
N ALA A 777 -22.43 19.98 -5.95
CA ALA A 777 -21.06 19.60 -6.25
C ALA A 777 -20.75 19.80 -7.74
N SER A 778 -19.58 20.33 -8.04
CA SER A 778 -19.19 20.72 -9.38
C SER A 778 -17.77 20.31 -9.75
N GLN A 779 -17.57 20.19 -11.06
CA GLN A 779 -16.26 19.96 -11.67
C GLN A 779 -15.27 21.12 -11.43
N ASP A 780 -15.73 22.27 -10.97
CA ASP A 780 -14.94 23.48 -10.71
C ASP A 780 -14.17 23.47 -9.38
N LEU A 781 -13.99 22.30 -8.76
CA LEU A 781 -13.34 22.11 -7.46
C LEU A 781 -14.13 22.67 -6.27
N THR A 782 -15.40 23.04 -6.48
CA THR A 782 -16.23 23.62 -5.42
C THR A 782 -17.52 22.87 -5.16
N ALA A 783 -17.88 22.81 -3.88
CA ALA A 783 -19.22 22.54 -3.44
C ALA A 783 -19.84 23.84 -2.92
N LYS A 784 -21.12 24.08 -3.22
CA LYS A 784 -21.80 25.33 -2.85
C LYS A 784 -23.07 25.04 -2.06
N ILE A 785 -23.32 25.87 -1.06
CA ILE A 785 -24.50 25.81 -0.19
C ILE A 785 -25.38 27.01 -0.52
N TRP A 786 -26.65 26.76 -0.84
CA TRP A 786 -27.60 27.75 -1.33
C TRP A 786 -28.84 27.77 -0.44
N LYS A 787 -29.37 28.97 -0.21
CA LYS A 787 -30.78 29.13 0.19
C LYS A 787 -31.67 28.93 -1.03
N LEU A 788 -32.93 28.57 -0.79
CA LEU A 788 -33.90 28.36 -1.88
C LEU A 788 -34.32 29.65 -2.60
N ASP A 789 -34.06 30.81 -2.00
CA ASP A 789 -34.19 32.13 -2.66
C ASP A 789 -33.08 32.40 -3.71
N GLY A 790 -32.06 31.54 -3.73
CA GLY A 790 -30.89 31.59 -4.61
C GLY A 790 -29.66 32.25 -4.02
N THR A 791 -29.70 32.67 -2.75
CA THR A 791 -28.55 33.23 -2.06
C THR A 791 -27.49 32.16 -1.80
N LEU A 792 -26.25 32.42 -2.24
CA LEU A 792 -25.09 31.59 -1.91
C LEU A 792 -24.69 31.83 -0.45
N VAL A 793 -24.76 30.79 0.39
CA VAL A 793 -24.41 30.83 1.81
C VAL A 793 -22.91 30.57 2.02
N LYS A 794 -22.37 29.55 1.35
CA LYS A 794 -20.98 29.12 1.52
C LYS A 794 -20.46 28.43 0.27
N THR A 795 -19.16 28.61 0.02
CA THR A 795 -18.40 27.79 -0.92
C THR A 795 -17.39 26.96 -0.14
N ILE A 796 -17.39 25.66 -0.38
CA ILE A 796 -16.40 24.69 0.08
C ILE A 796 -15.47 24.42 -1.09
N THR A 797 -14.17 24.57 -0.89
CA THR A 797 -13.16 24.39 -1.93
C THR A 797 -12.34 23.15 -1.64
N ASN A 798 -11.94 22.44 -2.69
CA ASN A 798 -11.04 21.31 -2.62
C ASN A 798 -9.91 21.46 -3.64
N ASP A 799 -8.88 20.64 -3.51
CA ASP A 799 -7.81 20.52 -4.52
C ASP A 799 -8.29 19.75 -5.77
N ARG A 800 -9.43 19.06 -5.66
CA ARG A 800 -9.98 18.17 -6.69
C ARG A 800 -11.48 18.41 -6.96
N PRO A 801 -11.98 18.13 -8.18
CA PRO A 801 -13.38 18.24 -8.54
C PRO A 801 -14.30 17.42 -7.64
N PHE A 802 -15.46 17.95 -7.28
CA PHE A 802 -16.48 17.17 -6.57
C PHE A 802 -17.44 16.51 -7.54
N PHE A 803 -17.65 15.20 -7.38
CA PHE A 803 -18.58 14.41 -8.20
C PHE A 803 -19.86 14.03 -7.46
N GLY A 804 -19.81 13.91 -6.13
CA GLY A 804 -20.96 13.55 -5.31
C GLY A 804 -21.12 14.49 -4.11
N ILE A 805 -22.37 14.72 -3.70
CA ILE A 805 -22.69 15.51 -2.50
C ILE A 805 -23.98 15.05 -1.83
N TYR A 806 -23.96 14.87 -0.51
CA TYR A 806 -25.09 14.40 0.28
C TYR A 806 -25.26 15.26 1.51
N CYS A 807 -26.51 15.59 1.82
CA CYS A 807 -26.83 16.29 3.05
C CYS A 807 -27.28 15.31 4.12
N GLN A 808 -26.65 15.37 5.28
CA GLN A 808 -27.16 14.80 6.53
C GLN A 808 -27.67 15.94 7.39
N ASP A 809 -28.66 15.71 8.24
CA ASP A 809 -29.31 16.76 9.05
C ASP A 809 -28.35 17.68 9.82
N LYS A 810 -27.12 17.22 10.10
CA LYS A 810 -26.06 17.95 10.79
C LYS A 810 -24.80 18.24 9.96
N GLN A 811 -24.60 17.57 8.82
CA GLN A 811 -23.31 17.52 8.11
C GLN A 811 -23.50 17.43 6.59
N ILE A 812 -22.47 17.78 5.82
CA ILE A 812 -22.43 17.64 4.37
C ILE A 812 -21.35 16.63 4.05
N VAL A 813 -21.62 15.66 3.19
CA VAL A 813 -20.59 14.73 2.71
C VAL A 813 -20.37 14.94 1.23
N THR A 814 -19.12 15.09 0.84
CA THR A 814 -18.69 15.28 -0.54
C THR A 814 -17.76 14.17 -0.95
N ILE A 815 -17.76 13.86 -2.24
CA ILE A 815 -16.81 12.93 -2.85
C ILE A 815 -16.11 13.65 -3.99
N ASP A 816 -14.78 13.57 -4.00
CA ASP A 816 -13.96 14.14 -5.06
C ASP A 816 -13.54 13.11 -6.12
N GLU A 817 -12.80 13.57 -7.14
CA GLU A 817 -12.40 12.76 -8.29
C GLU A 817 -11.55 11.53 -7.96
N GLU A 818 -10.88 11.57 -6.81
CA GLU A 818 -10.04 10.48 -6.32
C GLU A 818 -10.65 9.81 -5.10
N ASN A 819 -11.96 10.05 -4.94
CA ASN A 819 -12.83 9.25 -4.12
C ASN A 819 -12.51 9.35 -2.65
N ILE A 820 -11.94 10.50 -2.30
CA ILE A 820 -11.77 10.90 -0.94
C ILE A 820 -13.13 11.39 -0.46
N ILE A 821 -13.66 10.70 0.54
CA ILE A 821 -14.90 11.10 1.19
C ILE A 821 -14.53 12.15 2.23
N LYS A 822 -15.09 13.35 2.07
CA LYS A 822 -14.91 14.46 2.99
C LYS A 822 -16.23 14.82 3.62
N THR A 823 -16.26 14.85 4.94
CA THR A 823 -17.43 15.23 5.73
C THR A 823 -17.20 16.61 6.29
N TRP A 824 -18.18 17.50 6.15
CA TRP A 824 -18.09 18.93 6.43
C TRP A 824 -19.23 19.39 7.32
N LYS A 825 -19.00 20.45 8.08
CA LYS A 825 -20.08 21.25 8.67
C LYS A 825 -20.66 22.18 7.61
N PHE A 826 -21.89 22.65 7.87
CA PHE A 826 -22.55 23.67 7.06
C PHE A 826 -21.82 25.02 6.99
N ASP A 827 -20.89 25.29 7.89
CA ASP A 827 -20.04 26.48 7.88
C ASP A 827 -18.79 26.33 6.97
N GLY A 828 -18.57 25.13 6.40
CA GLY A 828 -17.44 24.76 5.55
C GLY A 828 -16.25 24.14 6.30
N THR A 829 -16.36 23.88 7.60
CA THR A 829 -15.29 23.21 8.37
C THR A 829 -15.22 21.73 8.01
N LEU A 830 -14.04 21.23 7.63
CA LEU A 830 -13.78 19.80 7.43
C LEU A 830 -13.85 19.06 8.77
N ILE A 831 -14.69 18.05 8.85
CA ILE A 831 -14.86 17.15 9.99
C ILE A 831 -13.98 15.92 9.78
N GLN A 832 -14.05 15.28 8.63
CA GLN A 832 -13.35 14.01 8.43
C GLN A 832 -12.95 13.88 6.98
N GLU A 833 -11.77 13.32 6.76
CA GLU A 833 -11.28 12.94 5.44
C GLU A 833 -10.95 11.45 5.47
N LEU A 834 -11.64 10.68 4.61
CA LEU A 834 -11.39 9.27 4.42
C LEU A 834 -10.61 9.10 3.12
N THR A 835 -9.28 9.04 3.23
CA THR A 835 -8.33 8.80 2.12
C THR A 835 -8.11 7.32 1.81
N GLN A 836 -8.95 6.47 2.41
CA GLN A 836 -8.84 5.03 2.45
C GLN A 836 -9.08 4.34 1.09
N PHE A 837 -9.56 5.09 0.11
CA PHE A 837 -9.97 4.59 -1.20
C PHE A 837 -8.92 4.93 -2.25
N ARG A 838 -7.98 4.01 -2.50
CA ARG A 838 -6.94 4.17 -3.55
C ARG A 838 -7.41 3.78 -4.96
N SER A 839 -8.70 3.46 -5.12
CA SER A 839 -9.33 3.08 -6.39
C SER A 839 -10.52 3.98 -6.67
N PHE A 840 -10.84 4.19 -7.95
CA PHE A 840 -11.97 5.06 -8.30
C PHE A 840 -13.30 4.51 -7.75
N ILE A 841 -14.05 5.32 -7.01
CA ILE A 841 -15.39 5.05 -6.47
C ILE A 841 -16.40 5.63 -7.45
N GLY A 842 -17.31 4.79 -7.95
CA GLY A 842 -18.40 5.27 -8.79
C GLY A 842 -19.39 6.12 -7.98
N TYR A 843 -19.77 5.67 -6.78
CA TYR A 843 -20.75 6.33 -5.91
C TYR A 843 -20.54 6.04 -4.40
N VAL A 844 -20.99 6.97 -3.56
CA VAL A 844 -21.15 6.79 -2.11
C VAL A 844 -22.60 7.03 -1.72
N ALA A 845 -23.10 6.32 -0.71
CA ALA A 845 -24.40 6.58 -0.08
C ALA A 845 -24.23 6.61 1.44
N ILE A 846 -25.09 7.38 2.11
CA ILE A 846 -25.05 7.48 3.57
C ILE A 846 -26.46 7.33 4.11
N SER A 847 -26.55 6.63 5.23
CA SER A 847 -27.78 6.36 5.94
C SER A 847 -28.45 7.65 6.43
N SER A 848 -29.77 7.62 6.56
CA SER A 848 -30.58 8.73 7.08
C SER A 848 -30.13 9.21 8.46
N ASN A 849 -29.60 8.32 9.31
CA ASN A 849 -29.06 8.64 10.63
C ASN A 849 -27.56 9.02 10.63
N GLY A 850 -26.87 8.95 9.48
CA GLY A 850 -25.45 9.30 9.34
C GLY A 850 -24.45 8.32 9.95
N LEU A 851 -24.87 7.11 10.34
CA LEU A 851 -24.00 6.14 11.03
C LEU A 851 -23.35 5.12 10.09
N ILE A 852 -24.03 4.78 9.00
CA ILE A 852 -23.58 3.85 7.97
C ILE A 852 -23.25 4.61 6.71
N GLU A 853 -22.03 4.45 6.22
CA GLU A 853 -21.58 4.97 4.93
C GLU A 853 -21.27 3.79 4.00
N ILE A 854 -21.58 3.94 2.72
CA ILE A 854 -21.36 2.92 1.69
C ILE A 854 -20.58 3.53 0.57
N SER A 855 -19.52 2.88 0.15
CA SER A 855 -18.72 3.27 -1.01
C SER A 855 -18.65 2.13 -2.00
N ALA A 856 -18.71 2.40 -3.30
CA ALA A 856 -18.58 1.35 -4.32
C ALA A 856 -17.53 1.71 -5.37
N ASN A 857 -16.63 0.78 -5.69
CA ASN A 857 -15.54 1.00 -6.63
C ASN A 857 -15.85 0.53 -8.07
N ASN A 858 -14.95 0.87 -8.99
CA ASN A 858 -15.02 0.48 -10.40
C ASN A 858 -14.82 -1.03 -10.65
N GLU A 859 -14.44 -1.80 -9.62
CA GLU A 859 -14.24 -3.24 -9.71
C GLU A 859 -15.50 -4.01 -9.27
N GLY A 860 -16.61 -3.31 -8.99
CA GLY A 860 -17.85 -3.92 -8.56
C GLY A 860 -17.91 -4.25 -7.06
N VAL A 861 -16.94 -3.77 -6.26
CA VAL A 861 -16.85 -3.98 -4.82
C VAL A 861 -17.54 -2.83 -4.08
N ILE A 862 -18.47 -3.17 -3.20
CA ILE A 862 -19.15 -2.21 -2.32
C ILE A 862 -18.65 -2.45 -0.89
N LYS A 863 -18.18 -1.41 -0.21
CA LYS A 863 -17.75 -1.46 1.20
C LYS A 863 -18.74 -0.74 2.09
N LEU A 864 -19.02 -1.33 3.25
CA LEU A 864 -19.87 -0.77 4.30
C LEU A 864 -19.01 -0.32 5.48
N TRP A 865 -19.21 0.94 5.88
CA TRP A 865 -18.44 1.64 6.90
C TRP A 865 -19.34 2.04 8.06
N HIS A 866 -18.81 1.93 9.28
CA HIS A 866 -19.47 2.39 10.50
C HIS A 866 -18.43 3.01 11.46
N LEU A 867 -18.76 4.15 12.05
CA LEU A 867 -17.90 4.78 13.07
C LEU A 867 -17.88 3.89 14.32
N ASN A 868 -16.69 3.60 14.87
CA ASN A 868 -16.53 2.82 16.10
C ASN A 868 -16.90 3.62 17.37
N ASN A 869 -18.06 4.28 17.33
CA ASN A 869 -18.60 5.16 18.38
C ASN A 869 -18.81 4.44 19.72
N ASN A 870 -18.80 3.10 19.73
CA ASN A 870 -18.91 2.31 20.94
C ASN A 870 -17.65 2.38 21.80
N LEU A 871 -16.47 2.46 21.19
CA LEU A 871 -15.18 2.46 21.91
C LEU A 871 -14.56 3.85 21.93
N LEU A 872 -14.62 4.58 20.82
CA LEU A 872 -14.00 5.89 20.71
C LEU A 872 -14.76 6.83 19.77
N LYS A 873 -14.65 8.13 20.03
CA LYS A 873 -15.22 9.18 19.20
C LYS A 873 -14.16 10.23 18.89
N PRO A 874 -13.63 10.28 17.65
CA PRO A 874 -12.72 11.35 17.26
C PRO A 874 -13.49 12.67 17.12
N LEU A 875 -12.91 13.75 17.63
CA LEU A 875 -13.39 15.12 17.48
C LEU A 875 -12.38 15.92 16.66
N THR A 876 -12.89 16.57 15.64
CA THR A 876 -12.12 17.31 14.66
C THR A 876 -12.61 18.74 14.59
N GLY A 877 -11.71 19.66 14.29
CA GLY A 877 -12.03 21.07 14.16
C GLY A 877 -10.88 22.02 14.46
N HIS A 878 -9.84 21.55 15.15
CA HIS A 878 -8.55 22.24 15.17
C HIS A 878 -7.81 22.03 13.85
N GLN A 879 -6.96 22.97 13.47
CA GLN A 879 -6.18 22.96 12.22
C GLN A 879 -4.69 22.71 12.47
N ASN A 880 -4.32 22.40 13.72
CA ASN A 880 -2.95 22.18 14.17
C ASN A 880 -2.95 21.42 15.51
N THR A 881 -1.78 21.05 16.01
CA THR A 881 -1.54 20.30 17.26
C THR A 881 -2.42 20.75 18.42
N VAL A 882 -3.12 19.80 19.05
CA VAL A 882 -3.86 20.04 20.31
C VAL A 882 -2.90 19.90 21.49
N TRP A 883 -2.59 20.99 22.17
CA TRP A 883 -1.61 21.04 23.26
C TRP A 883 -2.13 20.52 24.59
N ASP A 884 -3.34 20.92 24.94
CA ASP A 884 -3.94 20.60 26.23
C ASP A 884 -5.44 20.42 26.09
N VAL A 885 -5.96 19.52 26.93
CA VAL A 885 -7.38 19.22 27.04
C VAL A 885 -7.75 19.24 28.52
N ALA A 886 -8.94 19.75 28.81
CA ALA A 886 -9.51 19.75 30.15
C ALA A 886 -10.98 19.37 30.09
N THR A 887 -11.47 18.75 31.16
CA THR A 887 -12.87 18.41 31.36
C THR A 887 -13.42 19.24 32.51
N SER A 888 -14.69 19.64 32.42
CA SER A 888 -15.38 20.32 33.52
C SER A 888 -15.70 19.36 34.66
N ARG A 889 -15.85 19.89 35.87
CA ARG A 889 -16.11 19.09 37.07
C ARG A 889 -17.53 18.52 37.12
N ASP A 890 -18.47 19.12 36.39
CA ASP A 890 -19.80 18.58 36.17
C ASP A 890 -19.86 17.49 35.07
N GLY A 891 -18.74 17.24 34.38
CA GLY A 891 -18.61 16.26 33.30
C GLY A 891 -19.32 16.64 32.00
N GLN A 892 -19.85 17.86 31.87
CA GLN A 892 -20.65 18.28 30.72
C GLN A 892 -19.84 18.91 29.58
N LEU A 893 -18.66 19.45 29.90
CA LEU A 893 -17.86 20.25 28.98
C LEU A 893 -16.44 19.72 28.84
N ILE A 894 -15.88 19.93 27.66
CA ILE A 894 -14.49 19.67 27.31
C ILE A 894 -13.93 20.97 26.72
N ALA A 895 -12.75 21.39 27.16
CA ALA A 895 -12.02 22.50 26.57
C ALA A 895 -10.72 22.01 25.93
N SER A 896 -10.35 22.59 24.80
CA SER A 896 -9.14 22.22 24.07
C SER A 896 -8.42 23.44 23.50
N THR A 897 -7.09 23.43 23.59
CA THR A 897 -6.24 24.51 23.09
C THR A 897 -5.28 23.99 22.03
N SER A 898 -5.05 24.76 20.97
CA SER A 898 -4.20 24.34 19.84
C SER A 898 -3.21 25.40 19.37
N VAL A 899 -2.17 24.95 18.65
CA VAL A 899 -1.23 25.80 17.89
C VAL A 899 -1.95 26.70 16.89
N ASP A 900 -3.14 26.32 16.44
CA ASP A 900 -3.95 27.12 15.50
C ASP A 900 -4.50 28.43 16.10
N GLN A 901 -4.08 28.79 17.31
CA GLN A 901 -4.48 29.99 18.06
C GLN A 901 -5.96 29.98 18.47
N THR A 902 -6.59 28.80 18.49
CA THR A 902 -7.98 28.66 18.92
C THR A 902 -8.09 27.93 20.26
N LEU A 903 -9.06 28.38 21.04
CA LEU A 903 -9.61 27.65 22.16
C LEU A 903 -11.00 27.14 21.73
N LYS A 904 -11.26 25.85 21.89
CA LYS A 904 -12.56 25.26 21.56
C LYS A 904 -13.22 24.69 22.79
N LEU A 905 -14.52 24.92 22.90
CA LEU A 905 -15.37 24.35 23.94
C LEU A 905 -16.34 23.37 23.30
N TRP A 906 -16.40 22.17 23.85
CA TRP A 906 -17.21 21.06 23.39
C TRP A 906 -18.12 20.60 24.51
N ARG A 907 -19.26 20.03 24.16
CA ARG A 907 -20.04 19.20 25.08
C ARG A 907 -19.37 17.83 25.21
N SER A 908 -19.61 17.14 26.33
CA SER A 908 -19.12 15.78 26.59
C SER A 908 -19.58 14.74 25.56
N ASP A 909 -20.67 15.00 24.83
CA ASP A 909 -21.09 14.17 23.69
C ASP A 909 -20.23 14.39 22.42
N GLY A 910 -19.26 15.30 22.45
CA GLY A 910 -18.39 15.66 21.33
C GLY A 910 -18.89 16.80 20.44
N THR A 911 -20.04 17.41 20.76
CA THR A 911 -20.57 18.55 19.99
C THR A 911 -19.73 19.80 20.24
N LEU A 912 -19.20 20.43 19.19
CA LEU A 912 -18.53 21.73 19.30
C LEU A 912 -19.55 22.82 19.63
N LEU A 913 -19.38 23.51 20.76
CA LEU A 913 -20.25 24.59 21.20
C LEU A 913 -19.75 25.95 20.68
N GLN A 914 -18.50 26.30 20.97
CA GLN A 914 -17.91 27.58 20.56
C GLN A 914 -16.43 27.44 20.20
N THR A 915 -15.95 28.31 19.31
CA THR A 915 -14.53 28.50 18.98
C THR A 915 -14.15 29.93 19.30
N LEU A 916 -13.16 30.11 20.18
CA LEU A 916 -12.65 31.39 20.61
C LEU A 916 -11.32 31.66 19.92
N LYS A 917 -11.19 32.87 19.40
CA LYS A 917 -9.96 33.44 18.84
C LYS A 917 -9.70 34.75 19.56
N ASP A 918 -8.58 34.86 20.26
CA ASP A 918 -8.20 36.13 20.87
C ASP A 918 -7.54 37.03 19.82
N GLN A 919 -7.95 38.31 19.77
CA GLN A 919 -7.55 39.27 18.73
C GLN A 919 -6.06 39.65 18.77
N GLY A 920 -5.30 39.19 19.78
CA GLY A 920 -3.86 39.41 19.94
C GLY A 920 -2.94 38.25 19.51
N SER A 921 -3.43 37.23 18.82
CA SER A 921 -2.67 36.02 18.39
C SER A 921 -1.96 35.20 19.51
N PRO A 922 -2.57 34.90 20.67
CA PRO A 922 -1.99 33.94 21.59
C PRO A 922 -2.13 32.51 21.07
N VAL A 923 -1.02 31.79 20.97
CA VAL A 923 -1.06 30.33 21.02
C VAL A 923 -1.36 29.93 22.46
N PHE A 924 -2.59 29.48 22.71
CA PHE A 924 -2.99 28.90 24.00
C PHE A 924 -2.20 27.60 24.25
N ARG A 925 -1.65 27.45 25.44
CA ARG A 925 -0.75 26.34 25.82
C ARG A 925 -1.32 25.44 26.90
N SER A 926 -2.13 25.99 27.78
CA SER A 926 -2.73 25.27 28.90
C SER A 926 -4.13 25.79 29.18
N VAL A 927 -4.99 24.89 29.64
CA VAL A 927 -6.38 25.20 29.93
C VAL A 927 -6.86 24.42 31.14
N VAL A 928 -7.62 25.06 32.02
CA VAL A 928 -8.24 24.39 33.18
C VAL A 928 -9.60 25.02 33.49
N PHE A 929 -10.53 24.21 33.99
CA PHE A 929 -11.81 24.69 34.51
C PHE A 929 -11.70 25.08 35.98
N SER A 930 -12.40 26.16 36.35
CA SER A 930 -12.72 26.48 37.75
C SER A 930 -13.57 25.39 38.39
N GLN A 931 -13.59 25.35 39.72
CA GLN A 931 -14.25 24.28 40.47
C GLN A 931 -15.77 24.24 40.29
N ASP A 932 -16.40 25.38 39.99
CA ASP A 932 -17.83 25.50 39.68
C ASP A 932 -18.15 25.30 38.19
N SER A 933 -17.14 25.04 37.35
CA SER A 933 -17.23 24.90 35.89
C SER A 933 -17.78 26.14 35.16
N GLN A 934 -17.78 27.32 35.79
CA GLN A 934 -18.31 28.56 35.19
C GLN A 934 -17.24 29.46 34.57
N ILE A 935 -15.99 29.32 35.01
CA ILE A 935 -14.83 30.07 34.51
C ILE A 935 -13.82 29.11 33.89
N LEU A 936 -13.28 29.47 32.73
CA LEU A 936 -12.14 28.81 32.11
C LEU A 936 -10.88 29.66 32.27
N VAL A 937 -9.77 29.05 32.67
CA VAL A 937 -8.48 29.73 32.81
C VAL A 937 -7.51 29.20 31.77
N THR A 938 -6.87 30.09 31.01
CA THR A 938 -5.93 29.74 29.95
C THR A 938 -4.58 30.42 30.09
N GLY A 939 -3.51 29.67 29.86
CA GLY A 939 -2.14 30.16 29.80
C GLY A 939 -1.63 30.15 28.36
N SER A 940 -0.90 31.19 27.97
CA SER A 940 -0.55 31.45 26.56
C SER A 940 0.96 31.68 26.35
N LEU A 941 1.42 31.50 25.11
CA LEU A 941 2.81 31.80 24.72
C LEU A 941 3.21 33.27 24.94
N ASN A 942 2.25 34.18 24.85
CA ASN A 942 2.46 35.61 25.07
C ASN A 942 2.50 36.00 26.56
N GLN A 943 2.74 35.04 27.45
CA GLN A 943 2.97 35.27 28.89
C GLN A 943 1.74 35.77 29.65
N LYS A 944 0.56 35.74 29.01
CA LYS A 944 -0.72 36.15 29.60
C LYS A 944 -1.46 34.96 30.15
N LEU A 945 -2.09 35.19 31.30
CA LEU A 945 -3.07 34.31 31.91
C LEU A 945 -4.45 34.94 31.76
N GLN A 946 -5.41 34.24 31.17
CA GLN A 946 -6.73 34.79 30.83
C GLN A 946 -7.85 33.99 31.50
N LEU A 947 -8.87 34.71 31.98
CA LEU A 947 -10.06 34.14 32.61
C LEU A 947 -11.26 34.41 31.71
N TRP A 948 -12.01 33.38 31.38
CA TRP A 948 -13.14 33.42 30.46
C TRP A 948 -14.42 32.97 31.18
N ASP A 949 -15.50 33.72 31.04
CA ASP A 949 -16.84 33.36 31.52
C ASP A 949 -17.49 32.41 30.52
N ILE A 950 -17.75 31.20 30.97
CA ILE A 950 -18.34 30.13 30.18
C ILE A 950 -19.72 29.72 30.70
N ARG A 951 -20.40 30.59 31.45
CA ARG A 951 -21.78 30.32 31.91
C ARG A 951 -22.73 30.22 30.72
N ASN A 952 -23.49 29.13 30.65
CA ASN A 952 -24.46 28.82 29.59
C ASN A 952 -23.87 28.92 28.17
N PRO A 953 -22.80 28.16 27.86
CA PRO A 953 -22.04 28.32 26.62
C PRO A 953 -22.84 27.91 25.37
N GLU A 954 -23.98 27.26 25.53
CA GLU A 954 -24.89 26.90 24.43
C GLU A 954 -25.71 28.09 23.94
N THR A 955 -26.02 29.03 24.82
CA THR A 955 -26.95 30.14 24.55
C THR A 955 -26.28 31.51 24.67
N SER A 956 -25.09 31.60 25.26
CA SER A 956 -24.39 32.85 25.54
C SER A 956 -22.96 32.82 25.05
N GLU A 957 -22.51 33.91 24.42
CA GLU A 957 -21.14 34.06 23.95
C GLU A 957 -20.16 34.07 25.14
N ILE A 958 -19.07 33.32 25.03
CA ILE A 958 -18.02 33.26 26.05
C ILE A 958 -17.26 34.59 26.07
N LYS A 959 -17.14 35.20 27.26
CA LYS A 959 -16.55 36.53 27.43
C LYS A 959 -15.23 36.47 28.18
N LEU A 960 -14.24 37.23 27.71
CA LEU A 960 -13.01 37.46 28.47
C LEU A 960 -13.32 38.32 29.69
N LEU A 961 -13.15 37.77 30.89
CA LEU A 961 -13.35 38.48 32.16
C LEU A 961 -12.13 39.31 32.55
N LYS A 962 -10.94 38.71 32.45
CA LYS A 962 -9.71 39.34 32.92
C LYS A 962 -8.49 38.76 32.24
N THR A 963 -7.47 39.60 32.07
CA THR A 963 -6.12 39.21 31.64
C THR A 963 -5.14 39.58 32.75
N LEU A 964 -4.37 38.60 33.22
CA LEU A 964 -3.34 38.76 34.24
C LEU A 964 -1.97 38.73 33.56
N VAL A 965 -1.14 39.72 33.88
CA VAL A 965 0.19 39.92 33.31
C VAL A 965 1.20 39.94 34.45
N GLY A 966 2.33 39.25 34.29
CA GLY A 966 3.40 39.23 35.29
C GLY A 966 4.41 38.10 35.15
N HIS A 967 4.12 37.09 34.32
CA HIS A 967 5.12 36.12 33.87
C HIS A 967 6.11 36.75 32.90
N GLN A 968 7.32 36.21 32.85
CA GLN A 968 8.41 36.67 31.96
C GLN A 968 8.68 35.68 30.82
N ALA A 969 7.94 34.56 30.80
CA ALA A 969 8.08 33.48 29.85
C ALA A 969 6.71 32.79 29.62
N PRO A 970 6.56 32.00 28.54
CA PRO A 970 5.33 31.27 28.25
C PRO A 970 4.78 30.47 29.44
N ILE A 971 3.45 30.48 29.57
CA ILE A 971 2.75 29.75 30.64
C ILE A 971 2.30 28.38 30.10
N ASN A 972 3.04 27.33 30.46
CA ASN A 972 2.76 25.96 30.00
C ASN A 972 2.05 25.10 31.06
N GLY A 973 2.22 25.42 32.35
CA GLY A 973 1.60 24.71 33.46
C GLY A 973 0.54 25.55 34.16
N LEU A 974 -0.67 24.99 34.31
CA LEU A 974 -1.75 25.58 35.11
C LEU A 974 -2.39 24.55 36.04
N ALA A 975 -2.82 25.03 37.21
CA ALA A 975 -3.67 24.31 38.14
C ALA A 975 -4.52 25.29 38.97
N ILE A 976 -5.69 24.84 39.42
CA ILE A 976 -6.55 25.59 40.35
C ILE A 976 -6.61 24.81 41.66
N SER A 977 -6.60 25.54 42.78
CA SER A 977 -6.70 24.92 44.11
C SER A 977 -8.04 24.21 44.29
N PRO A 978 -8.11 23.13 45.09
CA PRO A 978 -9.36 22.41 45.34
C PRO A 978 -10.48 23.27 45.94
N ASP A 979 -10.11 24.29 46.73
CA ASP A 979 -11.02 25.29 47.31
C ASP A 979 -11.55 26.32 46.29
N GLY A 980 -11.04 26.31 45.05
CA GLY A 980 -11.45 27.21 43.97
C GLY A 980 -11.03 28.67 44.15
N LYS A 981 -10.13 28.98 45.09
CA LYS A 981 -9.75 30.37 45.41
C LYS A 981 -8.45 30.84 44.74
N MET A 982 -7.59 29.90 44.33
CA MET A 982 -6.25 30.20 43.84
C MET A 982 -5.97 29.56 42.48
N ILE A 983 -5.21 30.27 41.66
CA ILE A 983 -4.68 29.81 40.38
C ILE A 983 -3.16 29.72 40.51
N ALA A 984 -2.59 28.55 40.25
CA ALA A 984 -1.15 28.37 40.10
C ALA A 984 -0.77 28.36 38.63
N SER A 985 0.19 29.19 38.26
CA SER A 985 0.72 29.29 36.90
C SER A 985 2.23 29.18 36.89
N GLY A 986 2.75 28.31 36.02
CA GLY A 986 4.17 28.03 35.88
C GLY A 986 4.70 28.52 34.54
N ASP A 987 5.78 29.30 34.59
CA ASP A 987 6.55 29.69 33.40
C ASP A 987 7.85 28.87 33.28
N HIS A 988 8.91 29.44 32.71
CA HIS A 988 10.18 28.74 32.55
C HIS A 988 10.96 28.56 33.85
N LYS A 989 10.76 29.39 34.87
CA LYS A 989 11.60 29.33 36.09
C LYS A 989 10.81 29.50 37.37
N SER A 990 9.63 30.09 37.31
CA SER A 990 8.87 30.50 38.47
C SER A 990 7.46 29.93 38.47
N ILE A 991 6.96 29.71 39.69
CA ILE A 991 5.54 29.47 39.94
C ILE A 991 4.98 30.75 40.56
N LYS A 992 3.82 31.18 40.05
CA LYS A 992 3.06 32.32 40.57
C LYS A 992 1.68 31.84 41.00
N LEU A 993 1.26 32.32 42.17
CA LEU A 993 -0.06 32.03 42.74
C LEU A 993 -0.89 33.30 42.72
N TRP A 994 -2.08 33.21 42.12
CA TRP A 994 -3.01 34.32 41.96
C TRP A 994 -4.34 33.99 42.63
N ASN A 995 -5.10 34.99 43.04
CA ASN A 995 -6.53 34.81 43.26
C ASN A 995 -7.33 35.13 41.97
N PHE A 996 -8.63 34.82 41.96
CA PHE A 996 -9.50 35.11 40.81
C PHE A 996 -9.77 36.61 40.58
N ASP A 997 -9.52 37.45 41.57
CA ASP A 997 -9.54 38.92 41.38
C ASP A 997 -8.32 39.42 40.58
N GLY A 998 -7.31 38.57 40.39
CA GLY A 998 -6.09 38.90 39.66
C GLY A 998 -4.94 39.41 40.53
N LYS A 999 -5.06 39.34 41.85
CA LYS A 999 -3.99 39.69 42.79
C LYS A 999 -2.97 38.56 42.84
N LEU A 1000 -1.70 38.91 42.64
CA LEU A 1000 -0.57 38.00 42.88
C LEU A 1000 -0.40 37.80 44.40
N LEU A 1001 -0.51 36.56 44.85
CA LEU A 1001 -0.38 36.15 46.25
C LEU A 1001 1.06 35.77 46.59
N HIS A 1002 1.66 34.89 45.78
CA HIS A 1002 3.03 34.42 45.95
C HIS A 1002 3.73 34.26 44.59
N SER A 1003 5.05 34.41 44.57
CA SER A 1003 5.89 34.19 43.40
C SER A 1003 7.25 33.69 43.87
N PHE A 1004 7.68 32.52 43.41
CA PHE A 1004 8.95 31.93 43.83
C PHE A 1004 9.65 31.22 42.68
N PRO A 1005 11.01 31.20 42.68
CA PRO A 1005 11.77 30.41 41.71
C PRO A 1005 11.60 28.92 42.02
N ALA A 1006 11.17 28.15 41.04
CA ALA A 1006 10.86 26.74 41.20
C ALA A 1006 11.85 25.82 40.45
N HIS A 1007 12.13 26.15 39.19
CA HIS A 1007 12.90 25.31 38.27
C HIS A 1007 13.90 26.13 37.45
N ASN A 1008 14.85 25.45 36.80
CA ASN A 1008 15.84 26.10 35.93
C ASN A 1008 15.39 26.14 34.45
N GLU A 1009 14.39 25.32 34.11
CA GLU A 1009 13.85 25.12 32.76
C GLU A 1009 12.31 25.00 32.78
N ILE A 1010 11.71 25.00 31.59
CA ILE A 1010 10.27 24.99 31.32
C ILE A 1010 9.48 24.10 32.29
N ILE A 1011 8.47 24.67 32.95
CA ILE A 1011 7.49 23.94 33.76
C ILE A 1011 6.34 23.48 32.85
N TRP A 1012 6.20 22.18 32.63
CA TRP A 1012 5.20 21.59 31.72
C TRP A 1012 3.84 21.35 32.36
N LYS A 1013 3.80 21.03 33.66
CA LYS A 1013 2.56 20.77 34.40
C LYS A 1013 2.68 21.23 35.85
N LEU A 1014 1.56 21.70 36.37
CA LEU A 1014 1.32 21.92 37.80
C LEU A 1014 0.14 21.06 38.25
N ALA A 1015 0.14 20.65 39.51
CA ALA A 1015 -0.97 20.01 40.18
C ALA A 1015 -1.04 20.46 41.64
N PHE A 1016 -2.24 20.59 42.20
CA PHE A 1016 -2.46 20.76 43.63
C PHE A 1016 -2.72 19.39 44.27
N SER A 1017 -2.30 19.21 45.53
CA SER A 1017 -2.81 18.13 46.38
C SER A 1017 -4.31 18.32 46.63
N ASN A 1018 -5.03 17.25 46.99
CA ASN A 1018 -6.48 17.29 47.16
C ASN A 1018 -6.92 18.10 48.40
N ASP A 1019 -6.11 18.10 49.46
CA ASP A 1019 -6.22 19.04 50.59
C ASP A 1019 -5.76 20.48 50.24
N GLY A 1020 -5.14 20.62 49.06
CA GLY A 1020 -4.59 21.84 48.52
C GLY A 1020 -3.31 22.33 49.17
N GLN A 1021 -2.76 21.71 50.21
CA GLN A 1021 -1.59 22.19 50.96
C GLN A 1021 -0.29 22.20 50.15
N PHE A 1022 -0.20 21.34 49.13
CA PHE A 1022 0.99 21.16 48.33
C PHE A 1022 0.74 21.46 46.86
N ILE A 1023 1.82 21.86 46.17
CA ILE A 1023 1.87 22.06 44.73
C ILE A 1023 2.97 21.16 44.19
N ALA A 1024 2.65 20.34 43.20
CA ALA A 1024 3.65 19.58 42.45
C ALA A 1024 3.89 20.22 41.09
N SER A 1025 5.15 20.28 40.67
CA SER A 1025 5.58 20.82 39.37
C SER A 1025 6.43 19.83 38.61
N ALA A 1026 6.21 19.70 37.30
CA ALA A 1026 7.00 18.87 36.39
C ALA A 1026 7.77 19.76 35.40
N SER A 1027 9.08 19.52 35.23
CA SER A 1027 9.95 20.40 34.44
C SER A 1027 10.85 19.69 33.43
N ALA A 1028 11.25 20.45 32.41
CA ALA A 1028 12.33 20.12 31.47
C ALA A 1028 13.71 19.95 32.13
N ASP A 1029 13.92 20.45 33.35
CA ASP A 1029 15.18 20.27 34.11
C ASP A 1029 15.39 18.84 34.66
N ARG A 1030 14.57 17.88 34.22
CA ARG A 1030 14.59 16.46 34.60
C ARG A 1030 14.16 16.19 36.04
N THR A 1031 13.50 17.16 36.67
CA THR A 1031 12.92 16.99 38.01
C THR A 1031 11.44 17.30 38.02
N ALA A 1032 10.71 16.60 38.89
CA ALA A 1032 9.51 17.15 39.48
C ALA A 1032 9.80 17.63 40.90
N LYS A 1033 9.05 18.59 41.42
CA LYS A 1033 9.24 19.12 42.78
C LYS A 1033 7.91 19.30 43.49
N ILE A 1034 7.92 19.14 44.80
CA ILE A 1034 6.76 19.36 45.69
C ILE A 1034 7.05 20.60 46.53
N TRP A 1035 6.09 21.50 46.59
CA TRP A 1035 6.18 22.79 47.27
C TRP A 1035 5.02 22.95 48.24
N THR A 1036 5.22 23.71 49.31
CA THR A 1036 4.11 24.27 50.09
C THR A 1036 3.47 25.45 49.35
N ARG A 1037 2.27 25.88 49.77
CA ARG A 1037 1.60 27.06 49.20
C ARG A 1037 2.44 28.34 49.34
N GLU A 1038 3.31 28.41 50.33
CA GLU A 1038 4.18 29.55 50.62
C GLU A 1038 5.46 29.54 49.75
N GLY A 1039 5.65 28.50 48.93
CA GLY A 1039 6.80 28.38 48.03
C GLY A 1039 8.03 27.70 48.66
N GLN A 1040 7.87 27.00 49.78
CA GLN A 1040 8.95 26.21 50.37
C GLN A 1040 9.07 24.86 49.66
N LEU A 1041 10.29 24.47 49.29
CA LEU A 1041 10.57 23.18 48.67
C LEU A 1041 10.46 22.06 49.71
N VAL A 1042 9.57 21.10 49.48
CA VAL A 1042 9.37 19.91 50.32
C VAL A 1042 10.24 18.76 49.81
N ALA A 1043 10.18 18.47 48.51
CA ALA A 1043 10.87 17.34 47.91
C ALA A 1043 11.26 17.59 46.45
N THR A 1044 12.35 16.95 46.00
CA THR A 1044 12.77 16.90 44.60
C THR A 1044 12.74 15.45 44.11
N LEU A 1045 12.07 15.22 42.97
CA LEU A 1045 11.74 13.93 42.40
C LEU A 1045 12.50 13.75 41.07
N PRO A 1046 13.68 13.10 41.08
CA PRO A 1046 14.57 13.05 39.91
C PRO A 1046 14.16 12.01 38.85
N HIS A 1047 14.35 12.39 37.59
CA HIS A 1047 14.20 11.55 36.41
C HIS A 1047 15.45 11.58 35.52
N ASN A 1048 15.54 10.65 34.57
CA ASN A 1048 16.65 10.56 33.63
C ASN A 1048 16.45 11.47 32.40
N SER A 1049 15.24 11.99 32.21
CA SER A 1049 14.87 12.91 31.14
C SER A 1049 13.82 13.92 31.63
N SER A 1050 13.37 14.79 30.74
CA SER A 1050 12.36 15.82 31.01
C SER A 1050 11.07 15.20 31.58
N VAL A 1051 10.55 15.78 32.67
CA VAL A 1051 9.29 15.36 33.30
C VAL A 1051 8.16 16.21 32.75
N TRP A 1052 7.16 15.58 32.15
CA TRP A 1052 6.08 16.29 31.44
C TRP A 1052 4.73 16.22 32.16
N GLY A 1053 4.54 15.22 33.02
CA GLY A 1053 3.30 15.03 33.78
C GLY A 1053 3.58 14.84 35.27
N VAL A 1054 2.68 15.38 36.09
CA VAL A 1054 2.63 15.16 37.54
C VAL A 1054 1.18 15.20 38.01
N ALA A 1055 0.82 14.32 38.94
CA ALA A 1055 -0.46 14.36 39.63
C ALA A 1055 -0.36 13.78 41.05
N PHE A 1056 -1.22 14.26 41.94
CA PHE A 1056 -1.44 13.66 43.24
C PHE A 1056 -2.52 12.57 43.13
N SER A 1057 -2.31 11.48 43.87
CA SER A 1057 -3.38 10.55 44.23
C SER A 1057 -4.57 11.29 44.88
N PRO A 1058 -5.82 10.88 44.62
CA PRO A 1058 -6.99 11.50 45.27
C PRO A 1058 -6.95 11.43 46.80
N GLN A 1059 -6.28 10.42 47.35
CA GLN A 1059 -6.09 10.22 48.80
C GLN A 1059 -4.85 10.95 49.36
N ASN A 1060 -4.05 11.64 48.53
CA ASN A 1060 -2.80 12.30 48.89
C ASN A 1060 -1.71 11.38 49.48
N ASP A 1061 -1.78 10.07 49.24
CA ASP A 1061 -0.81 9.09 49.75
C ASP A 1061 0.46 8.99 48.87
N PHE A 1062 0.34 9.26 47.57
CA PHE A 1062 1.47 9.32 46.63
C PHE A 1062 1.34 10.40 45.55
N VAL A 1063 2.48 10.74 44.93
CA VAL A 1063 2.59 11.56 43.72
C VAL A 1063 3.09 10.70 42.58
N VAL A 1064 2.46 10.83 41.41
CA VAL A 1064 2.89 10.14 40.18
C VAL A 1064 3.50 11.14 39.23
N THR A 1065 4.62 10.77 38.61
CA THR A 1065 5.31 11.55 37.59
C THR A 1065 5.49 10.73 36.32
N SER A 1066 5.34 11.37 35.17
CA SER A 1066 5.57 10.76 33.85
C SER A 1066 6.64 11.54 33.08
N SER A 1067 7.57 10.82 32.47
CA SER A 1067 8.76 11.41 31.85
C SER A 1067 9.01 10.89 30.43
N ARG A 1068 9.80 11.66 29.67
CA ARG A 1068 10.33 11.28 28.35
C ARG A 1068 11.38 10.17 28.42
N ASP A 1069 11.80 9.76 29.61
CA ASP A 1069 12.65 8.57 29.84
C ASP A 1069 11.86 7.26 29.80
N ASP A 1070 10.59 7.30 29.42
CA ASP A 1070 9.69 6.15 29.35
C ASP A 1070 9.41 5.53 30.72
N THR A 1071 9.42 6.35 31.79
CA THR A 1071 9.05 5.90 33.13
C THR A 1071 7.85 6.64 33.73
N LEU A 1072 7.04 5.86 34.44
CA LEU A 1072 6.06 6.30 35.43
C LEU A 1072 6.65 6.03 36.82
N LYS A 1073 6.88 7.09 37.61
CA LYS A 1073 7.43 6.96 38.97
C LYS A 1073 6.41 7.40 40.00
N PHE A 1074 6.37 6.67 41.11
CA PHE A 1074 5.50 6.90 42.24
C PHE A 1074 6.34 7.30 43.43
N TRP A 1075 5.94 8.37 44.11
CA TRP A 1075 6.72 8.99 45.16
C TRP A 1075 5.86 9.23 46.39
N GLN A 1076 6.47 9.09 47.56
CA GLN A 1076 5.92 9.67 48.77
C GLN A 1076 6.10 11.19 48.75
N LEU A 1077 5.30 11.90 49.54
CA LEU A 1077 5.35 13.37 49.62
C LEU A 1077 6.70 13.90 50.13
N ASP A 1078 7.47 13.09 50.86
CA ASP A 1078 8.82 13.39 51.34
C ASP A 1078 9.92 13.20 50.28
N GLY A 1079 9.55 12.74 49.08
CA GLY A 1079 10.48 12.51 47.96
C GLY A 1079 11.02 11.10 47.84
N LYS A 1080 10.61 10.17 48.72
CA LYS A 1080 11.03 8.77 48.62
C LYS A 1080 10.36 8.07 47.44
N LEU A 1081 11.14 7.44 46.56
CA LEU A 1081 10.63 6.63 45.47
C LEU A 1081 9.95 5.38 46.01
N ILE A 1082 8.66 5.22 45.71
CA ILE A 1082 7.88 4.01 46.03
C ILE A 1082 8.15 2.94 44.98
N ARG A 1083 8.01 3.31 43.70
CA ARG A 1083 8.19 2.40 42.56
C ARG A 1083 8.41 3.15 41.25
N SER A 1084 9.01 2.46 40.28
CA SER A 1084 9.25 2.94 38.92
C SER A 1084 8.80 1.89 37.93
N ILE A 1085 8.00 2.28 36.96
CA ILE A 1085 7.39 1.42 35.94
C ILE A 1085 7.86 1.89 34.58
N SER A 1086 8.29 0.97 33.72
CA SER A 1086 8.62 1.29 32.33
C SER A 1086 7.36 1.30 31.46
N GLY A 1087 7.25 2.28 30.58
CA GLY A 1087 6.17 2.42 29.62
C GLY A 1087 6.24 1.45 28.45
N GLU A 1088 7.39 0.81 28.23
CA GLU A 1088 7.70 -0.02 27.06
C GLU A 1088 7.38 0.68 25.73
N GLY A 1089 7.66 1.98 25.65
CA GLY A 1089 7.33 2.86 24.53
C GLY A 1089 8.45 3.86 24.22
N LYS A 1090 8.07 5.10 23.85
CA LYS A 1090 9.00 6.18 23.49
C LYS A 1090 8.99 7.35 24.49
N GLY A 1091 8.42 7.16 25.68
CA GLY A 1091 8.21 8.22 26.66
C GLY A 1091 6.78 8.74 26.76
N PHE A 1092 6.53 9.52 27.81
CA PHE A 1092 5.22 10.09 28.13
C PHE A 1092 5.22 11.63 28.08
N ASN A 1093 4.12 12.21 27.60
CA ASN A 1093 3.89 13.66 27.55
C ASN A 1093 2.95 14.17 28.65
N ARG A 1094 2.03 13.35 29.14
CA ARG A 1094 1.06 13.75 30.18
C ARG A 1094 0.56 12.53 30.92
N LEU A 1095 0.08 12.76 32.14
CA LEU A 1095 -0.68 11.77 32.90
C LEU A 1095 -1.91 12.41 33.53
N ALA A 1096 -2.93 11.60 33.77
CA ALA A 1096 -4.11 11.92 34.56
C ALA A 1096 -4.47 10.72 35.43
N ILE A 1097 -5.03 10.96 36.62
CA ILE A 1097 -5.54 9.93 37.51
C ILE A 1097 -7.07 10.00 37.48
N SER A 1098 -7.74 8.86 37.43
CA SER A 1098 -9.20 8.79 37.46
C SER A 1098 -9.75 9.32 38.79
N PRO A 1099 -10.99 9.83 38.81
CA PRO A 1099 -11.59 10.37 40.04
C PRO A 1099 -11.65 9.37 41.21
N ASP A 1100 -11.80 8.08 40.92
CA ASP A 1100 -11.77 6.98 41.89
C ASP A 1100 -10.35 6.60 42.37
N GLY A 1101 -9.30 7.15 41.75
CA GLY A 1101 -7.90 6.86 42.04
C GLY A 1101 -7.39 5.52 41.53
N GLN A 1102 -8.24 4.71 40.89
CA GLN A 1102 -7.92 3.32 40.54
C GLN A 1102 -7.21 3.16 39.19
N THR A 1103 -7.35 4.14 38.29
CA THR A 1103 -6.80 4.12 36.94
C THR A 1103 -5.94 5.35 36.69
N ILE A 1104 -4.81 5.16 36.02
CA ILE A 1104 -3.92 6.23 35.57
C ILE A 1104 -3.89 6.16 34.05
N ALA A 1105 -4.17 7.28 33.39
CA ALA A 1105 -4.03 7.41 31.95
C ALA A 1105 -2.74 8.16 31.62
N THR A 1106 -2.00 7.70 30.61
CA THR A 1106 -0.81 8.39 30.11
C THR A 1106 -0.89 8.65 28.61
N ALA A 1107 -0.51 9.87 28.22
CA ALA A 1107 -0.33 10.28 26.83
C ALA A 1107 1.07 9.87 26.34
N GLY A 1108 1.15 8.98 25.36
CA GLY A 1108 2.40 8.45 24.82
C GLY A 1108 2.97 9.25 23.65
N VAL A 1109 4.31 9.27 23.57
CA VAL A 1109 5.05 9.72 22.38
C VAL A 1109 4.90 8.70 21.24
N ASP A 1110 4.57 7.45 21.57
CA ASP A 1110 4.32 6.32 20.68
C ASP A 1110 2.89 6.28 20.11
N THR A 1111 2.21 7.44 20.04
CA THR A 1111 0.83 7.64 19.54
C THR A 1111 -0.29 6.97 20.35
N ASN A 1112 0.06 6.21 21.38
CA ASN A 1112 -0.92 5.48 22.19
C ASN A 1112 -1.31 6.24 23.46
N VAL A 1113 -2.53 5.98 23.91
CA VAL A 1113 -2.91 6.24 25.30
C VAL A 1113 -2.82 4.92 26.07
N LYS A 1114 -2.15 4.92 27.23
CA LYS A 1114 -2.04 3.71 28.07
C LYS A 1114 -2.80 3.91 29.38
N LEU A 1115 -3.54 2.89 29.78
CA LEU A 1115 -4.26 2.83 31.04
C LEU A 1115 -3.53 1.89 31.99
N TRP A 1116 -3.26 2.36 33.19
CA TRP A 1116 -2.54 1.64 34.23
C TRP A 1116 -3.43 1.56 35.47
N SER A 1117 -3.29 0.49 36.25
CA SER A 1117 -3.89 0.41 37.58
C SER A 1117 -3.15 1.33 38.56
N ALA A 1118 -3.80 1.66 39.67
CA ALA A 1118 -3.18 2.34 40.79
C ALA A 1118 -2.03 1.56 41.43
N THR A 1119 -1.88 0.26 41.13
CA THR A 1119 -0.75 -0.58 41.56
C THR A 1119 0.39 -0.58 40.55
N GLY A 1120 0.11 -0.25 39.28
CA GLY A 1120 1.11 -0.14 38.21
C GLY A 1120 0.98 -1.15 37.06
N ASP A 1121 -0.07 -1.96 37.06
CA ASP A 1121 -0.32 -2.96 36.02
C ASP A 1121 -0.91 -2.28 34.78
N LEU A 1122 -0.42 -2.64 33.59
CA LEU A 1122 -0.97 -2.14 32.33
C LEU A 1122 -2.35 -2.79 32.10
N LEU A 1123 -3.41 -1.97 32.13
CA LEU A 1123 -4.80 -2.40 31.95
C LEU A 1123 -5.19 -2.45 30.47
N ALA A 1124 -4.79 -1.43 29.70
CA ALA A 1124 -5.09 -1.35 28.27
C ALA A 1124 -4.11 -0.42 27.55
N THR A 1125 -3.83 -0.73 26.27
CA THR A 1125 -3.23 0.20 25.31
C THR A 1125 -4.29 0.59 24.30
N LEU A 1126 -4.50 1.89 24.10
CA LEU A 1126 -5.54 2.46 23.26
C LEU A 1126 -4.89 3.08 21.99
N PRO A 1127 -4.84 2.32 20.88
CA PRO A 1127 -4.33 2.81 19.60
C PRO A 1127 -5.45 3.56 18.87
N GLY A 1128 -5.25 4.85 18.56
CA GLY A 1128 -6.25 5.62 17.81
C GLY A 1128 -5.71 6.92 17.23
N HIS A 1129 -4.80 7.59 17.93
CA HIS A 1129 -4.10 8.75 17.38
C HIS A 1129 -3.02 8.33 16.37
N GLN A 1130 -2.81 9.17 15.37
CA GLN A 1130 -1.83 8.94 14.27
C GLN A 1130 -0.48 9.59 14.55
N ARG A 1131 -0.41 10.45 15.58
CA ARG A 1131 0.80 11.14 16.03
C ARG A 1131 0.84 11.19 17.55
N MET A 1132 1.89 11.81 18.09
CA MET A 1132 2.11 11.89 19.54
C MET A 1132 0.92 12.52 20.27
N VAL A 1133 0.54 11.91 21.39
CA VAL A 1133 -0.53 12.40 22.24
C VAL A 1133 0.08 13.37 23.24
N PHE A 1134 -0.45 14.59 23.32
CA PHE A 1134 0.10 15.65 24.18
C PHE A 1134 -0.61 15.77 25.52
N SER A 1135 -1.91 15.47 25.58
CA SER A 1135 -2.68 15.62 26.80
C SER A 1135 -3.77 14.56 26.94
N VAL A 1136 -4.11 14.24 28.19
CA VAL A 1136 -5.19 13.35 28.58
C VAL A 1136 -5.93 13.91 29.80
N ALA A 1137 -7.25 13.75 29.85
CA ALA A 1137 -8.10 14.17 30.97
C ALA A 1137 -9.32 13.25 31.13
N PHE A 1138 -9.57 12.74 32.34
CA PHE A 1138 -10.78 11.98 32.65
C PHE A 1138 -11.99 12.91 32.78
N THR A 1139 -13.16 12.44 32.39
CA THR A 1139 -14.42 13.08 32.81
C THR A 1139 -14.63 12.92 34.32
N ALA A 1140 -15.40 13.82 34.93
CA ALA A 1140 -15.61 13.83 36.37
C ALA A 1140 -16.25 12.54 36.93
N ASP A 1141 -17.02 11.82 36.09
CA ASP A 1141 -17.60 10.52 36.42
C ASP A 1141 -16.65 9.33 36.17
N GLY A 1142 -15.50 9.55 35.56
CA GLY A 1142 -14.52 8.53 35.20
C GLY A 1142 -14.95 7.57 34.09
N ASN A 1143 -16.12 7.78 33.46
CA ASN A 1143 -16.64 6.90 32.40
C ASN A 1143 -16.02 7.16 31.04
N SER A 1144 -15.40 8.33 30.85
CA SER A 1144 -14.74 8.71 29.62
C SER A 1144 -13.36 9.30 29.88
N LEU A 1145 -12.51 9.19 28.87
CA LEU A 1145 -11.20 9.81 28.81
C LEU A 1145 -11.14 10.66 27.55
N VAL A 1146 -10.59 11.86 27.64
CA VAL A 1146 -10.35 12.72 26.49
C VAL A 1146 -8.86 12.79 26.27
N SER A 1147 -8.41 12.59 25.03
CA SER A 1147 -7.02 12.81 24.62
C SER A 1147 -6.92 13.86 23.51
N GLY A 1148 -5.82 14.60 23.47
CA GLY A 1148 -5.49 15.56 22.42
C GLY A 1148 -4.10 15.28 21.82
N SER A 1149 -3.98 15.41 20.49
CA SER A 1149 -2.83 14.93 19.73
C SER A 1149 -2.30 15.93 18.70
N ASP A 1150 -1.08 15.66 18.25
CA ASP A 1150 -0.42 16.33 17.14
C ASP A 1150 -1.08 16.05 15.77
N ASP A 1151 -1.93 15.03 15.69
CA ASP A 1151 -2.75 14.75 14.50
C ASP A 1151 -3.94 15.70 14.34
N GLN A 1152 -4.00 16.78 15.13
CA GLN A 1152 -5.03 17.84 15.09
C GLN A 1152 -6.39 17.40 15.64
N THR A 1153 -6.48 16.19 16.19
CA THR A 1153 -7.74 15.63 16.71
C THR A 1153 -7.75 15.55 18.23
N LEU A 1154 -8.96 15.46 18.77
CA LEU A 1154 -9.23 14.90 20.08
C LEU A 1154 -9.87 13.53 19.92
N ILE A 1155 -9.73 12.66 20.91
CA ILE A 1155 -10.52 11.42 20.98
C ILE A 1155 -11.20 11.35 22.35
N ILE A 1156 -12.51 11.12 22.35
CA ILE A 1156 -13.26 10.70 23.54
C ILE A 1156 -13.28 9.17 23.56
N TRP A 1157 -12.64 8.57 24.56
CA TRP A 1157 -12.62 7.13 24.80
C TRP A 1157 -13.74 6.75 25.75
N ASN A 1158 -14.54 5.76 25.38
CA ASN A 1158 -15.61 5.23 26.23
C ASN A 1158 -15.05 4.16 27.18
N LEU A 1159 -14.58 4.57 28.35
CA LEU A 1159 -13.95 3.66 29.31
C LEU A 1159 -14.91 2.64 29.88
N LYS A 1160 -16.21 2.95 29.98
CA LYS A 1160 -17.24 2.00 30.42
C LYS A 1160 -17.26 0.76 29.53
N ASN A 1161 -17.22 0.95 28.22
CA ASN A 1161 -17.21 -0.14 27.25
C ASN A 1161 -15.81 -0.79 27.16
N ILE A 1162 -14.74 0.01 27.16
CA ILE A 1162 -13.37 -0.48 27.04
C ILE A 1162 -12.98 -1.38 28.22
N ARG A 1163 -13.35 -1.03 29.46
CA ARG A 1163 -13.00 -1.80 30.67
C ARG A 1163 -13.61 -3.21 30.70
N THR A 1164 -14.71 -3.43 29.99
CA THR A 1164 -15.42 -4.73 29.94
C THR A 1164 -15.24 -5.45 28.60
N LEU A 1165 -14.42 -4.88 27.70
CA LEU A 1165 -14.24 -5.37 26.35
C LEU A 1165 -13.44 -6.68 26.35
N ASN A 1166 -14.03 -7.74 25.81
CA ASN A 1166 -13.26 -8.87 25.31
C ASN A 1166 -12.95 -8.63 23.83
N GLN A 1167 -11.69 -8.34 23.52
CA GLN A 1167 -11.25 -7.95 22.17
C GLN A 1167 -11.57 -9.02 21.12
N LEU A 1168 -11.35 -10.29 21.45
CA LEU A 1168 -11.59 -11.39 20.52
C LEU A 1168 -13.09 -11.53 20.20
N ASN A 1169 -13.95 -11.50 21.21
CA ASN A 1169 -15.40 -11.56 21.01
C ASN A 1169 -15.91 -10.34 20.25
N TYR A 1170 -15.39 -9.15 20.55
CA TYR A 1170 -15.74 -7.93 19.83
C TYR A 1170 -15.35 -8.03 18.35
N ALA A 1171 -14.09 -8.40 18.07
CA ALA A 1171 -13.59 -8.59 16.70
C ALA A 1171 -14.42 -9.64 15.96
N CYS A 1172 -14.74 -10.76 16.61
CA CYS A 1172 -15.55 -11.81 16.03
C CYS A 1172 -16.99 -11.38 15.72
N ASN A 1173 -17.59 -10.58 16.59
CA ASN A 1173 -18.91 -10.00 16.33
C ASN A 1173 -18.87 -9.01 15.17
N TRP A 1174 -17.80 -8.23 15.06
CA TRP A 1174 -17.60 -7.23 14.02
C TRP A 1174 -17.51 -7.87 12.63
N VAL A 1175 -16.73 -8.95 12.46
CA VAL A 1175 -16.55 -9.61 11.16
C VAL A 1175 -17.56 -10.71 10.87
N ARG A 1176 -18.50 -10.99 11.78
CA ARG A 1176 -19.38 -12.15 11.72
C ARG A 1176 -20.17 -12.25 10.41
N ASP A 1177 -20.82 -11.17 10.02
CA ASP A 1177 -21.67 -11.15 8.83
C ASP A 1177 -20.81 -11.26 7.56
N TYR A 1178 -19.68 -10.55 7.52
CA TYR A 1178 -18.69 -10.66 6.44
C TYR A 1178 -18.20 -12.10 6.24
N LEU A 1179 -17.79 -12.78 7.32
CA LEU A 1179 -17.35 -14.18 7.26
C LEU A 1179 -18.45 -15.10 6.72
N ARG A 1180 -19.72 -14.81 7.01
CA ARG A 1180 -20.84 -15.66 6.61
C ARG A 1180 -21.27 -15.44 5.16
N THR A 1181 -21.34 -14.18 4.71
CA THR A 1181 -22.02 -13.83 3.46
C THR A 1181 -21.06 -13.49 2.32
N ASN A 1182 -19.82 -13.10 2.61
CA ASN A 1182 -18.88 -12.74 1.57
C ASN A 1182 -18.38 -14.00 0.82
N ILE A 1183 -18.34 -13.90 -0.50
CA ILE A 1183 -17.94 -14.97 -1.43
C ILE A 1183 -16.41 -15.19 -1.44
N GLU A 1184 -15.61 -14.17 -1.14
CA GLU A 1184 -14.14 -14.25 -1.15
C GLU A 1184 -13.56 -14.87 0.12
N VAL A 1185 -14.37 -15.03 1.18
CA VAL A 1185 -13.94 -15.67 2.42
C VAL A 1185 -13.83 -17.19 2.22
N GLU A 1186 -12.68 -17.75 2.62
CA GLU A 1186 -12.42 -19.18 2.58
C GLU A 1186 -13.42 -19.96 3.45
N GLU A 1187 -13.81 -21.16 3.02
CA GLU A 1187 -14.80 -21.97 3.74
C GLU A 1187 -14.36 -22.32 5.16
N SER A 1188 -13.06 -22.55 5.37
CA SER A 1188 -12.43 -22.75 6.68
C SER A 1188 -12.66 -21.57 7.64
N ASP A 1189 -12.67 -20.35 7.12
CA ASP A 1189 -12.76 -19.12 7.90
C ASP A 1189 -14.19 -18.74 8.26
N ARG A 1190 -15.21 -19.27 7.56
CA ARG A 1190 -16.62 -19.00 7.87
C ARG A 1190 -17.02 -19.43 9.28
N SER A 1191 -16.31 -20.42 9.83
CA SER A 1191 -16.49 -20.93 11.20
C SER A 1191 -15.55 -20.29 12.23
N LEU A 1192 -14.68 -19.35 11.82
CA LEU A 1192 -13.63 -18.78 12.67
C LEU A 1192 -14.18 -18.11 13.94
N CYS A 1193 -15.41 -17.60 13.89
CA CYS A 1193 -16.08 -16.91 14.99
C CYS A 1193 -17.33 -17.63 15.52
N GLN A 1194 -17.46 -18.92 15.17
CA GLN A 1194 -18.31 -19.87 15.88
C GLN A 1194 -17.51 -20.44 17.06
#